data_AF-A0A1H6SLK7-F1
#
_entry.id   AF-A0A1H6SLK7-F1
#
_cell.length_a   1.000
_cell.length_b   1.000
_cell.length_c   1.000
_cell.angle_alpha   90.00
_cell.angle_beta   90.00
_cell.angle_gamma   90.00
#
_symmetry.space_group_name_H-M   'P 1'
#
loop_
_entity.id
_entity.type
_entity.pdbx_description
1 polymer ?
#
loop_
_entity_poly.entity_id
_entity_poly.type
_entity_poly.pdbx_seq_one_letter_code
_entity_poly.pdbx_strand_id
1 'polypeptide(L)'
;MASPLAAEVVLSNALVSWCHALVQIRDPWLSQQIQDATHSAAARQELASWLALRHIQHLGDAHWFLADAWAGQQALEFIRWISQFTPPYESDQQIEALLHQMPELALQLQEAYQKLDLDSLIDEDGSLSTARILAAQGVEISDEILTWSQQLDIWQALDSLPDPLQEEEALYLPAAADQVNALELILVLHALQYWDDQQAYTWLALFISQIIADYQHLQDFITDVWRVDGWLLEESQWNLEADTYPEALQVATGACQAAGLPAWSMLEQEVKAPAYPWPVHTSLGERYALNVRACEYPIYMSDFQQPKQMAQDYWPSVLDDLVQDWQVKDAHAVKQLLYWLAGQGHRYLWQLEHQEVRLMDTQQKQIWCEEQGEADQGYAHLMLAFAEQQTLDVAAWDWIRMADIALAAYMAGWFDRTTYRTFALTSVHLLAQTYADWPSMRAAYLRGRSLWAQQDLTAAHTLYARSWDQLSTWPWNPFALTWPYPAKMQAEVDQALADFSAGLANSGILPTLVASLRDDALLVHLPLQGLEKTQLPISKQRIQEGRSYLQEVLHLNVEQTHLPMTQAHLPLLTRFWVHAQVEHLDQLTQMSASFPRLPDNLRPSDEHLALWQQTQKALSQLKTQTSGIYLAEKYSFYLLKAWESQTFTAEALVALLQQTQDYLHGKYQNAQELLTAWLAWEQVLGQDDEHPLIRELTWHLQDVGSLFHWLPWSQPPQQQQTTPAWAHLNTHELARLNLCAPLTGPQWQWPQVGQNVRNQDVHQWLSESYLLHDAQELNHFLGFLRDAGDRQDFIVNYAPFTLNATRLQMELEHFEQQTQLSMEDKVHQQRLRMVQHNALGINDLDLTAWDVAQMVDLAIAGYQIGWLTHMQLEHWLDTACQLAGQQYAGWVEYAEALLAGFYFFASDPDEHHQQLEHFSRRILTLLIGLPPLYGVWLTLPWVGHQAFPSASILHTSPSRLLH
;
A
#
# COMPACT_ATOMS: atom_id res chain seq x y z
N MET A 1 38.06 21.25 -24.18
CA MET A 1 36.78 20.86 -24.82
C MET A 1 35.99 20.02 -23.83
N ALA A 2 35.53 20.67 -22.76
CA ALA A 2 34.77 20.09 -21.66
C ALA A 2 33.37 20.74 -21.67
N SER A 3 32.35 19.98 -21.31
CA SER A 3 30.93 20.23 -21.59
C SER A 3 30.36 21.49 -20.91
N PRO A 4 29.46 22.27 -21.55
CA PRO A 4 28.77 23.45 -20.99
C PRO A 4 27.83 23.14 -19.81
N LEU A 5 27.56 21.86 -19.54
CA LEU A 5 26.48 21.36 -18.68
C LEU A 5 26.72 21.49 -17.17
N ALA A 6 27.98 21.54 -16.72
CA ALA A 6 28.28 21.61 -15.29
C ALA A 6 28.00 23.01 -14.69
N ALA A 7 27.84 24.02 -15.54
CA ALA A 7 27.52 25.39 -15.12
C ALA A 7 26.01 25.60 -14.89
N GLU A 8 25.13 24.88 -15.60
CA GLU A 8 23.67 25.07 -15.56
C GLU A 8 23.03 24.60 -14.25
N VAL A 9 23.51 23.50 -13.68
CA VAL A 9 22.92 22.89 -12.47
C VAL A 9 23.22 23.73 -11.23
N VAL A 10 24.43 24.29 -11.17
CA VAL A 10 24.86 25.21 -10.11
C VAL A 10 24.09 26.53 -10.20
N LEU A 11 23.78 27.02 -11.41
CA LEU A 11 23.12 28.31 -11.64
C LEU A 11 21.68 28.40 -11.09
N SER A 12 20.92 27.31 -11.03
CA SER A 12 19.49 27.37 -10.63
C SER A 12 19.26 27.46 -9.11
N ASN A 13 20.07 26.77 -8.30
CA ASN A 13 20.08 26.95 -6.83
C ASN A 13 20.97 28.13 -6.41
N ALA A 14 21.98 28.47 -7.23
CA ALA A 14 22.69 29.73 -7.08
C ALA A 14 21.72 30.89 -7.22
N LEU A 15 20.80 30.90 -8.18
CA LEU A 15 19.94 32.04 -8.54
C LEU A 15 19.32 32.82 -7.36
N VAL A 16 18.92 32.15 -6.27
CA VAL A 16 18.39 32.80 -5.05
C VAL A 16 19.51 33.27 -4.10
N SER A 17 20.53 32.45 -3.85
CA SER A 17 21.72 32.84 -3.06
C SER A 17 22.65 33.83 -3.80
N TRP A 18 22.55 33.89 -5.13
CA TRP A 18 23.32 34.71 -6.08
C TRP A 18 22.71 36.09 -6.19
N CYS A 19 21.36 36.20 -6.12
CA CYS A 19 20.70 37.49 -5.85
C CYS A 19 21.12 38.05 -4.49
N HIS A 20 21.25 37.21 -3.46
CA HIS A 20 21.75 37.64 -2.14
C HIS A 20 23.24 38.05 -2.12
N ALA A 21 24.09 37.39 -2.92
CA ALA A 21 25.52 37.69 -3.03
C ALA A 21 25.83 38.91 -3.92
N LEU A 22 25.05 39.14 -4.99
CA LEU A 22 25.19 40.33 -5.86
C LEU A 22 24.80 41.62 -5.12
N VAL A 23 23.84 41.54 -4.19
CA VAL A 23 23.45 42.67 -3.33
C VAL A 23 24.62 43.21 -2.49
N GLN A 24 25.65 42.41 -2.20
CA GLN A 24 26.79 42.85 -1.37
C GLN A 24 28.00 43.36 -2.15
N ILE A 25 28.02 43.23 -3.49
CA ILE A 25 29.23 43.52 -4.27
C ILE A 25 28.89 44.41 -5.47
N ARG A 26 29.07 45.72 -5.28
CA ARG A 26 29.33 46.64 -6.39
C ARG A 26 30.82 46.71 -6.65
N ASP A 27 31.31 45.91 -7.60
CA ASP A 27 32.66 46.03 -8.12
C ASP A 27 32.64 46.59 -9.55
N PRO A 28 33.10 47.83 -9.79
CA PRO A 28 33.20 48.43 -11.12
C PRO A 28 33.98 47.57 -12.13
N TRP A 29 34.84 46.67 -11.65
CA TRP A 29 35.53 45.68 -12.47
C TRP A 29 34.57 44.67 -13.11
N LEU A 30 33.51 44.25 -12.42
CA LEU A 30 32.56 43.25 -12.92
C LEU A 30 31.72 43.77 -14.10
N SER A 31 31.22 45.01 -14.02
CA SER A 31 30.47 45.64 -15.11
C SER A 31 31.33 45.81 -16.37
N GLN A 32 32.62 46.10 -16.21
CA GLN A 32 33.58 46.18 -17.31
C GLN A 32 33.83 44.79 -17.94
N GLN A 33 33.97 43.74 -17.12
CA GLN A 33 34.16 42.37 -17.60
C GLN A 33 32.92 41.82 -18.31
N ILE A 34 31.70 42.20 -17.90
CA ILE A 34 30.46 41.87 -18.61
C ILE A 34 30.43 42.53 -19.99
N GLN A 35 30.82 43.82 -20.09
CA GLN A 35 30.97 44.49 -21.39
C GLN A 35 32.03 43.82 -22.28
N ASP A 36 33.19 43.46 -21.73
CA ASP A 36 34.28 42.84 -22.49
C ASP A 36 33.93 41.40 -22.93
N ALA A 37 33.15 40.68 -22.12
CA ALA A 37 32.62 39.35 -22.42
C ALA A 37 31.67 39.34 -23.64
N THR A 38 30.94 40.43 -23.91
CA THR A 38 30.11 40.53 -25.13
C THR A 38 30.93 40.57 -26.43
N HIS A 39 32.23 40.87 -26.35
CA HIS A 39 33.10 41.06 -27.51
C HIS A 39 34.24 40.04 -27.63
N SER A 40 34.48 39.19 -26.62
CA SER A 40 35.59 38.24 -26.60
C SER A 40 35.24 36.90 -25.93
N ALA A 41 35.63 35.79 -26.56
CA ALA A 41 35.49 34.46 -25.97
C ALA A 41 36.42 34.23 -24.75
N ALA A 42 37.57 34.91 -24.71
CA ALA A 42 38.49 34.84 -23.58
C ALA A 42 37.93 35.57 -22.35
N ALA A 43 37.32 36.75 -22.55
CA ALA A 43 36.67 37.50 -21.47
C ALA A 43 35.43 36.76 -20.93
N ARG A 44 34.69 36.04 -21.78
CA ARG A 44 33.62 35.11 -21.34
C ARG A 44 34.13 34.02 -20.41
N GLN A 45 35.28 33.43 -20.74
CA GLN A 45 35.87 32.36 -19.94
C GLN A 45 36.47 32.86 -18.61
N GLU A 46 36.99 34.09 -18.60
CA GLU A 46 37.54 34.76 -17.41
C GLU A 46 36.42 35.19 -16.44
N LEU A 47 35.35 35.77 -16.96
CA LEU A 47 34.13 36.10 -16.21
C LEU A 47 33.48 34.85 -15.60
N ALA A 48 33.35 33.77 -16.38
CA ALA A 48 32.79 32.50 -15.90
C ALA A 48 33.64 31.85 -14.79
N SER A 49 34.98 31.88 -14.92
CA SER A 49 35.89 31.36 -13.88
C SER A 49 35.82 32.17 -12.58
N TRP A 50 35.73 33.49 -12.68
CA TRP A 50 35.60 34.36 -11.51
C TRP A 50 34.26 34.18 -10.79
N LEU A 51 33.15 34.04 -11.54
CA LEU A 51 31.82 33.78 -10.98
C LEU A 51 31.76 32.41 -10.27
N ALA A 52 32.42 31.39 -10.83
CA ALA A 52 32.54 30.07 -10.20
C ALA A 52 33.30 30.11 -8.87
N LEU A 53 34.43 30.84 -8.81
CA LEU A 53 35.24 31.01 -7.59
C LEU A 53 34.48 31.73 -6.46
N ARG A 54 33.61 32.70 -6.80
CA ARG A 54 32.88 33.49 -5.81
C ARG A 54 31.64 32.78 -5.26
N HIS A 55 31.00 31.95 -6.07
CA HIS A 55 29.92 31.08 -5.64
C HIS A 55 30.37 30.04 -4.59
N ILE A 56 31.62 29.56 -4.71
CA ILE A 56 32.24 28.63 -3.75
C ILE A 56 32.46 29.29 -2.37
N GLN A 57 32.79 30.59 -2.32
CA GLN A 57 32.97 31.32 -1.06
C GLN A 57 31.67 31.47 -0.26
N HIS A 58 30.53 31.67 -0.93
CA HIS A 58 29.22 31.79 -0.25
C HIS A 58 28.56 30.45 0.10
N LEU A 59 28.90 29.36 -0.60
CA LEU A 59 28.50 28.00 -0.19
C LEU A 59 29.18 27.57 1.12
N GLY A 60 30.32 28.17 1.48
CA GLY A 60 30.99 27.96 2.76
C GLY A 60 30.15 28.36 3.98
N ASP A 61 29.20 29.29 3.82
CA ASP A 61 28.34 29.78 4.91
C ASP A 61 27.05 28.95 5.09
N ALA A 62 26.76 27.99 4.19
CA ALA A 62 25.57 27.13 4.22
C ALA A 62 25.86 25.76 4.88
N HIS A 63 26.10 25.77 6.19
CA HIS A 63 26.65 24.62 6.93
C HIS A 63 25.76 23.36 7.09
N TRP A 64 24.52 23.33 6.62
CA TRP A 64 23.65 22.14 6.79
C TRP A 64 23.58 21.21 5.58
N PHE A 65 23.86 21.70 4.37
CA PHE A 65 23.81 20.84 3.16
C PHE A 65 25.12 20.04 2.97
N LEU A 66 26.21 20.46 3.61
CA LEU A 66 27.55 19.92 3.42
C LEU A 66 27.92 18.80 4.40
N ALA A 67 27.20 18.65 5.52
CA ALA A 67 27.49 17.64 6.53
C ALA A 67 27.16 16.21 6.05
N ASP A 68 26.10 16.02 5.25
CA ASP A 68 25.71 14.71 4.72
C ASP A 68 26.47 14.32 3.43
N ALA A 69 27.06 15.28 2.71
CA ALA A 69 27.69 15.04 1.41
C ALA A 69 29.18 14.65 1.47
N TRP A 70 29.81 14.67 2.65
CA TRP A 70 31.26 14.44 2.81
C TRP A 70 31.66 12.96 2.93
N ALA A 71 31.10 12.12 2.06
CA ALA A 71 31.60 10.78 1.79
C ALA A 71 32.68 10.81 0.68
N GLY A 72 33.90 11.23 1.04
CA GLY A 72 35.22 10.86 0.49
C GLY A 72 35.55 11.02 -1.01
N GLN A 73 34.64 10.75 -1.93
CA GLN A 73 34.92 10.64 -3.38
C GLN A 73 34.57 11.92 -4.15
N GLN A 74 33.47 12.59 -3.79
CA GLN A 74 33.05 13.85 -4.40
C GLN A 74 33.97 15.03 -4.01
N ALA A 75 34.55 15.01 -2.80
CA ALA A 75 35.55 16.00 -2.37
C ALA A 75 36.83 15.97 -3.22
N LEU A 76 37.26 14.78 -3.64
CA LEU A 76 38.44 14.58 -4.50
C LEU A 76 38.19 15.02 -5.95
N GLU A 77 36.97 14.84 -6.46
CA GLU A 77 36.58 15.36 -7.78
C GLU A 77 36.40 16.89 -7.76
N PHE A 78 35.87 17.44 -6.66
CA PHE A 78 35.74 18.87 -6.45
C PHE A 78 37.11 19.58 -6.35
N ILE A 79 38.08 19.02 -5.62
CA ILE A 79 39.44 19.55 -5.55
C ILE A 79 40.17 19.45 -6.89
N ARG A 80 39.98 18.35 -7.64
CA ARG A 80 40.51 18.20 -9.02
C ARG A 80 39.88 19.15 -10.03
N TRP A 81 38.64 19.56 -9.80
CA TRP A 81 37.95 20.54 -10.61
C TRP A 81 38.47 21.94 -10.29
N ILE A 82 38.61 22.31 -9.00
CA ILE A 82 39.15 23.61 -8.56
C ILE A 82 40.59 23.84 -9.03
N SER A 83 41.45 22.82 -9.01
CA SER A 83 42.86 22.96 -9.43
C SER A 83 43.05 23.26 -10.92
N GLN A 84 41.99 23.16 -11.73
CA GLN A 84 42.01 23.52 -13.16
C GLN A 84 41.78 25.02 -13.41
N PHE A 85 41.39 25.79 -12.38
CA PHE A 85 40.98 27.20 -12.52
C PHE A 85 41.84 28.20 -11.72
N THR A 86 42.87 27.76 -10.98
CA THR A 86 43.82 28.62 -10.27
C THR A 86 45.09 28.90 -11.11
N PRO A 87 45.66 30.13 -11.11
CA PRO A 87 46.94 30.40 -11.78
C PRO A 87 48.09 29.66 -11.06
N PRO A 88 49.23 29.40 -11.72
CA PRO A 88 50.17 28.37 -11.30
C PRO A 88 50.90 28.77 -10.00
N TYR A 89 50.79 27.93 -8.96
CA TYR A 89 51.78 27.88 -7.89
C TYR A 89 53.08 27.22 -8.42
N GLU A 90 54.22 27.62 -7.88
CA GLU A 90 55.56 27.48 -8.52
C GLU A 90 56.12 26.05 -8.71
N SER A 91 55.42 24.97 -8.37
CA SER A 91 55.70 23.65 -9.00
C SER A 91 54.61 22.62 -8.74
N ASP A 92 54.20 21.90 -9.79
CA ASP A 92 53.26 20.76 -9.76
C ASP A 92 53.64 19.67 -8.75
N GLN A 93 54.92 19.59 -8.34
CA GLN A 93 55.42 18.60 -7.37
C GLN A 93 54.94 18.84 -5.92
N GLN A 94 54.65 20.07 -5.51
CA GLN A 94 54.18 20.35 -4.14
C GLN A 94 52.70 19.99 -3.97
N ILE A 95 51.89 20.17 -5.01
CA ILE A 95 50.47 19.81 -5.04
C ILE A 95 50.32 18.28 -5.11
N GLU A 96 51.12 17.58 -5.93
CA GLU A 96 51.14 16.11 -5.94
C GLU A 96 51.60 15.51 -4.60
N ALA A 97 52.57 16.12 -3.90
CA ALA A 97 53.03 15.65 -2.60
C ALA A 97 51.98 15.83 -1.49
N LEU A 98 51.24 16.95 -1.49
CA LEU A 98 50.12 17.20 -0.57
C LEU A 98 48.95 16.25 -0.83
N LEU A 99 48.55 16.09 -2.10
CA LEU A 99 47.47 15.18 -2.49
C LEU A 99 47.78 13.71 -2.18
N HIS A 100 49.06 13.32 -2.15
CA HIS A 100 49.47 11.97 -1.76
C HIS A 100 49.40 11.70 -0.25
N GLN A 101 49.47 12.75 0.59
CA GLN A 101 49.49 12.63 2.06
C GLN A 101 48.11 12.81 2.71
N MET A 102 47.18 13.54 2.06
CA MET A 102 45.87 13.86 2.64
C MET A 102 44.94 12.65 2.95
N PRO A 103 44.91 11.56 2.18
CA PRO A 103 44.07 10.40 2.52
C PRO A 103 44.51 9.70 3.81
N GLU A 104 45.82 9.66 4.05
CA GLU A 104 46.40 9.07 5.27
C GLU A 104 46.19 9.99 6.48
N LEU A 105 46.28 11.31 6.27
CA LEU A 105 45.99 12.32 7.29
C LEU A 105 44.49 12.34 7.70
N ALA A 106 43.58 12.20 6.74
CA ALA A 106 42.14 12.15 6.99
C ALA A 106 41.75 10.87 7.76
N LEU A 107 42.37 9.74 7.44
CA LEU A 107 42.16 8.48 8.15
C LEU A 107 42.73 8.53 9.59
N GLN A 108 43.91 9.14 9.78
CA GLN A 108 44.50 9.35 11.10
C GLN A 108 43.69 10.30 11.98
N LEU A 109 43.10 11.35 11.41
CA LEU A 109 42.20 12.28 12.11
C LEU A 109 40.88 11.61 12.52
N GLN A 110 40.32 10.77 11.65
CA GLN A 110 39.10 10.00 11.94
C GLN A 110 39.32 8.95 13.03
N GLU A 111 40.45 8.22 12.99
CA GLU A 111 40.82 7.27 14.04
C GLU A 111 41.19 7.94 15.37
N ALA A 112 41.71 9.18 15.33
CA ALA A 112 42.00 9.98 16.52
C ALA A 112 40.72 10.50 17.18
N TYR A 113 39.75 10.98 16.39
CA TYR A 113 38.44 11.45 16.88
C TYR A 113 37.65 10.36 17.61
N GLN A 114 37.76 9.11 17.16
CA GLN A 114 37.07 7.97 17.76
C GLN A 114 37.69 7.47 19.08
N LYS A 115 38.89 7.93 19.45
CA LYS A 115 39.64 7.46 20.64
C LYS A 115 39.80 8.52 21.73
N LEU A 116 39.30 9.74 21.52
CA LEU A 116 39.44 10.86 22.44
C LEU A 116 38.29 10.90 23.44
N ASP A 117 38.62 10.94 24.74
CA ASP A 117 37.68 11.30 25.80
C ASP A 117 37.55 12.83 25.82
N LEU A 118 36.54 13.31 25.09
CA LEU A 118 36.33 14.72 24.76
C LEU A 118 36.25 15.63 26.01
N ASP A 119 35.77 15.09 27.14
CA ASP A 119 35.59 15.84 28.38
C ASP A 119 36.91 16.31 29.03
N SER A 120 38.04 15.70 28.65
CA SER A 120 39.37 16.00 29.24
C SER A 120 40.17 17.10 28.50
N LEU A 121 39.67 17.56 27.35
CA LEU A 121 40.37 18.48 26.44
C LEU A 121 39.61 19.79 26.20
N ILE A 122 38.50 19.98 26.91
CA ILE A 122 37.69 21.19 26.92
C ILE A 122 38.28 22.15 27.97
N ASP A 123 38.69 23.35 27.54
CA ASP A 123 39.10 24.41 28.46
C ASP A 123 37.87 24.94 29.25
N GLU A 124 38.07 25.70 30.34
CA GLU A 124 36.98 26.15 31.24
C GLU A 124 35.87 26.99 30.55
N ASP A 125 36.10 27.42 29.30
CA ASP A 125 35.16 28.15 28.45
C ASP A 125 34.46 27.30 27.37
N GLY A 126 34.70 25.98 27.32
CA GLY A 126 34.04 25.08 26.38
C GLY A 126 34.74 24.89 25.04
N SER A 127 35.89 25.53 24.80
CA SER A 127 36.58 25.49 23.50
C SER A 127 37.54 24.29 23.37
N LEU A 128 37.70 23.79 22.13
CA LEU A 128 38.47 22.59 21.79
C LEU A 128 39.49 22.94 20.70
N SER A 129 40.72 23.31 21.08
CA SER A 129 41.73 23.72 20.08
C SER A 129 42.40 22.52 19.38
N THR A 130 42.22 22.43 18.07
CA THR A 130 42.84 21.43 17.17
C THR A 130 44.38 21.43 17.26
N ALA A 131 44.98 22.59 17.56
CA ALA A 131 46.42 22.74 17.74
C ALA A 131 46.97 22.01 18.98
N ARG A 132 46.20 21.90 20.08
CA ARG A 132 46.62 21.17 21.29
C ARG A 132 46.53 19.65 21.11
N ILE A 133 45.54 19.17 20.36
CA ILE A 133 45.38 17.74 20.02
C ILE A 133 46.59 17.26 19.21
N LEU A 134 47.02 18.05 18.23
CA LEU A 134 48.18 17.74 17.39
C LEU A 134 49.52 17.90 18.14
N ALA A 135 49.64 18.89 19.03
CA ALA A 135 50.83 19.08 19.87
C ALA A 135 50.99 18.00 20.97
N ALA A 136 49.90 17.50 21.56
CA ALA A 136 49.92 16.43 22.56
C ALA A 136 50.39 15.08 22.00
N GLN A 137 50.33 14.90 20.68
CA GLN A 137 50.75 13.69 19.95
C GLN A 137 52.17 13.81 19.36
N GLY A 138 52.87 14.94 19.57
CA GLY A 138 54.26 15.13 19.15
C GLY A 138 54.44 15.40 17.65
N VAL A 139 53.40 15.88 16.95
CA VAL A 139 53.48 16.27 15.55
C VAL A 139 54.06 17.69 15.46
N GLU A 140 55.16 17.89 14.72
CA GLU A 140 55.68 19.23 14.42
C GLU A 140 54.76 19.92 13.40
N ILE A 141 54.13 21.01 13.82
CA ILE A 141 53.20 21.81 13.02
C ILE A 141 53.96 23.02 12.48
N SER A 142 53.84 23.31 11.18
CA SER A 142 54.42 24.52 10.59
C SER A 142 53.62 25.77 10.97
N ASP A 143 54.28 26.93 11.05
CA ASP A 143 53.65 28.21 11.41
C ASP A 143 52.45 28.56 10.50
N GLU A 144 52.43 28.08 9.25
CA GLU A 144 51.32 28.29 8.30
C GLU A 144 50.05 27.51 8.70
N ILE A 145 50.18 26.32 9.28
CA ILE A 145 49.05 25.51 9.78
C ILE A 145 48.53 26.08 11.10
N LEU A 146 49.40 26.63 11.94
CA LEU A 146 49.01 27.35 13.16
C LEU A 146 48.19 28.62 12.84
N THR A 147 48.51 29.28 11.73
CA THR A 147 47.78 30.46 11.25
C THR A 147 46.39 30.08 10.72
N TRP A 148 46.26 28.92 10.07
CA TRP A 148 44.97 28.38 9.65
C TRP A 148 44.11 27.92 10.83
N SER A 149 44.71 27.34 11.88
CA SER A 149 43.94 26.93 13.08
C SER A 149 43.43 28.13 13.88
N GLN A 150 44.21 29.22 13.96
CA GLN A 150 43.77 30.48 14.59
C GLN A 150 42.67 31.19 13.81
N GLN A 151 42.58 31.01 12.50
CA GLN A 151 41.44 31.47 11.70
C GLN A 151 40.21 30.58 11.87
N LEU A 152 40.40 29.30 12.23
CA LEU A 152 39.32 28.39 12.62
C LEU A 152 38.77 28.67 14.03
N ASP A 153 39.58 29.18 14.97
CA ASP A 153 39.11 29.59 16.31
C ASP A 153 38.13 30.80 16.27
N ILE A 154 38.07 31.56 15.16
CA ILE A 154 37.05 32.59 14.93
C ILE A 154 35.65 31.95 14.77
N TRP A 155 35.58 30.69 14.34
CA TRP A 155 34.31 29.99 14.10
C TRP A 155 33.66 29.47 15.39
N GLN A 156 34.43 29.13 16.44
CA GLN A 156 33.86 28.82 17.77
C GLN A 156 33.45 30.07 18.56
N ALA A 157 34.01 31.24 18.24
CA ALA A 157 33.54 32.52 18.77
C ALA A 157 32.17 32.93 18.21
N LEU A 158 31.77 32.37 17.05
CA LEU A 158 30.44 32.57 16.45
C LEU A 158 29.38 31.64 17.08
N ASP A 159 29.74 30.42 17.47
CA ASP A 159 28.84 29.45 18.15
C ASP A 159 28.53 29.81 19.62
N SER A 160 29.35 30.66 20.24
CA SER A 160 29.15 31.13 21.62
C SER A 160 28.43 32.50 21.70
N LEU A 161 28.04 33.08 20.57
CA LEU A 161 27.14 34.21 20.54
C LEU A 161 25.72 33.72 20.86
N PRO A 162 24.98 34.38 21.78
CA PRO A 162 23.58 34.07 21.99
C PRO A 162 22.86 34.27 20.67
N ASP A 163 22.15 33.24 20.21
CA ASP A 163 21.37 33.18 18.97
C ASP A 163 20.80 34.56 18.60
N PRO A 164 21.40 35.28 17.63
CA PRO A 164 20.93 36.61 17.27
C PRO A 164 19.61 36.57 16.49
N LEU A 165 18.98 35.40 16.33
CA LEU A 165 17.74 35.25 15.56
C LEU A 165 16.48 35.04 16.41
N GLN A 166 16.51 35.30 17.73
CA GLN A 166 15.27 35.36 18.53
C GLN A 166 14.61 36.76 18.56
N GLU A 167 15.33 37.83 18.23
CA GLU A 167 14.73 39.17 18.08
C GLU A 167 15.50 39.99 17.04
N GLU A 168 15.18 39.85 15.75
CA GLU A 168 15.33 40.95 14.81
C GLU A 168 14.50 40.68 13.55
N GLU A 169 13.80 41.73 13.12
CA GLU A 169 12.98 41.78 11.91
C GLU A 169 13.75 41.17 10.74
N ALA A 170 13.13 40.22 10.03
CA ALA A 170 13.66 39.75 8.76
C ALA A 170 14.05 40.97 7.92
N LEU A 171 15.35 41.11 7.64
CA LEU A 171 15.88 42.04 6.64
C LEU A 171 15.33 41.59 5.28
N TYR A 172 14.06 41.94 5.03
CA TYR A 172 13.45 41.88 3.72
C TYR A 172 14.19 42.88 2.86
N LEU A 173 15.11 42.41 2.02
CA LEU A 173 15.50 43.17 0.84
C LEU A 173 14.20 43.49 0.07
N PRO A 174 13.90 44.76 -0.22
CA PRO A 174 12.70 45.11 -0.95
C PRO A 174 12.70 44.47 -2.35
N ALA A 175 11.52 44.04 -2.80
CA ALA A 175 11.30 43.32 -4.06
C ALA A 175 11.95 43.98 -5.30
N ALA A 176 12.23 45.27 -5.25
CA ALA A 176 12.86 46.03 -6.33
C ALA A 176 14.31 45.60 -6.63
N ALA A 177 15.13 45.30 -5.61
CA ALA A 177 16.53 44.94 -5.79
C ALA A 177 16.68 43.54 -6.44
N ASP A 178 15.85 42.59 -6.02
CA ASP A 178 15.79 41.25 -6.62
C ASP A 178 15.36 41.30 -8.10
N GLN A 179 14.44 42.19 -8.45
CA GLN A 179 14.01 42.39 -9.83
C GLN A 179 15.13 42.94 -10.72
N VAL A 180 16.01 43.81 -10.21
CA VAL A 180 17.19 44.31 -10.95
C VAL A 180 18.23 43.20 -11.17
N ASN A 181 18.58 42.46 -10.12
CA ASN A 181 19.55 41.35 -10.22
C ASN A 181 19.10 40.30 -11.22
N ALA A 182 17.81 40.02 -11.27
CA ALA A 182 17.26 39.09 -12.23
C ALA A 182 17.31 39.63 -13.66
N LEU A 183 17.04 40.93 -13.90
CA LEU A 183 17.23 41.54 -15.22
C LEU A 183 18.68 41.43 -15.70
N GLU A 184 19.66 41.66 -14.83
CA GLU A 184 21.09 41.51 -15.14
C GLU A 184 21.45 40.06 -15.47
N LEU A 185 20.93 39.10 -14.70
CA LEU A 185 21.14 37.69 -14.96
C LEU A 185 20.63 37.27 -16.34
N ILE A 186 19.42 37.71 -16.72
CA ILE A 186 18.84 37.38 -18.03
C ILE A 186 19.78 37.84 -19.16
N LEU A 187 20.34 39.05 -19.02
CA LEU A 187 21.28 39.63 -19.99
C LEU A 187 22.61 38.88 -20.02
N VAL A 188 23.11 38.44 -18.86
CA VAL A 188 24.32 37.61 -18.76
C VAL A 188 24.10 36.25 -19.41
N LEU A 189 22.98 35.57 -19.14
CA LEU A 189 22.65 34.28 -19.73
C LEU A 189 22.49 34.38 -21.25
N HIS A 190 21.89 35.46 -21.75
CA HIS A 190 21.82 35.74 -23.19
C HIS A 190 23.21 35.99 -23.80
N ALA A 191 24.05 36.82 -23.17
CA ALA A 191 25.39 37.13 -23.66
C ALA A 191 26.33 35.90 -23.68
N LEU A 192 26.15 35.01 -22.72
CA LEU A 192 26.85 33.72 -22.65
C LEU A 192 26.28 32.66 -23.60
N GLN A 193 25.20 32.97 -24.34
CA GLN A 193 24.48 32.08 -25.24
C GLN A 193 23.85 30.86 -24.54
N TYR A 194 23.59 30.97 -23.23
CA TYR A 194 22.75 30.01 -22.52
C TYR A 194 21.28 30.16 -22.92
N TRP A 195 20.85 31.39 -23.24
CA TRP A 195 19.52 31.66 -23.78
C TRP A 195 19.58 32.25 -25.18
N ASP A 196 18.68 31.78 -26.05
CA ASP A 196 18.47 32.39 -27.36
C ASP A 196 17.73 33.74 -27.27
N ASP A 197 17.69 34.48 -28.37
CA ASP A 197 17.06 35.80 -28.45
C ASP A 197 15.58 35.77 -28.01
N GLN A 198 14.86 34.69 -28.31
CA GLN A 198 13.46 34.55 -27.96
C GLN A 198 13.28 34.26 -26.46
N GLN A 199 14.12 33.41 -25.88
CA GLN A 199 14.12 33.08 -24.45
C GLN A 199 14.45 34.31 -23.61
N ALA A 200 15.54 35.00 -23.94
CA ALA A 200 15.96 36.22 -23.25
C ALA A 200 14.91 37.34 -23.38
N TYR A 201 14.37 37.56 -24.58
CA TYR A 201 13.28 38.52 -24.80
C TYR A 201 12.06 38.19 -23.95
N THR A 202 11.68 36.91 -23.87
CA THR A 202 10.46 36.53 -23.16
C THR A 202 10.62 36.72 -21.66
N TRP A 203 11.77 36.34 -21.08
CA TRP A 203 12.07 36.60 -19.68
C TRP A 203 12.18 38.10 -19.37
N LEU A 204 12.83 38.89 -20.23
CA LEU A 204 12.91 40.35 -20.05
C LEU A 204 11.52 40.99 -20.09
N ALA A 205 10.71 40.69 -21.11
CA ALA A 205 9.36 41.22 -21.26
C ALA A 205 8.48 40.89 -20.04
N LEU A 206 8.69 39.71 -19.46
CA LEU A 206 8.02 39.23 -18.27
C LEU A 206 8.42 39.99 -16.99
N PHE A 207 9.72 40.12 -16.69
CA PHE A 207 10.21 40.88 -15.53
C PHE A 207 9.83 42.37 -15.65
N ILE A 208 9.91 42.93 -16.85
CA ILE A 208 9.51 44.31 -17.13
C ILE A 208 7.99 44.50 -16.95
N SER A 209 7.17 43.54 -17.40
CA SER A 209 5.72 43.59 -17.18
C SER A 209 5.37 43.61 -15.70
N GLN A 210 6.12 42.87 -14.88
CA GLN A 210 5.93 42.87 -13.44
C GLN A 210 6.33 44.21 -12.82
N ILE A 211 7.51 44.72 -13.16
CA ILE A 211 7.97 46.02 -12.65
C ILE A 211 6.92 47.09 -12.96
N ILE A 212 6.31 47.06 -14.14
CA ILE A 212 5.21 47.96 -14.53
C ILE A 212 3.92 47.70 -13.73
N ALA A 213 3.65 46.47 -13.31
CA ALA A 213 2.48 46.13 -12.49
C ALA A 213 2.64 46.56 -11.03
N ASP A 214 3.84 46.41 -10.48
CA ASP A 214 4.17 46.74 -9.09
C ASP A 214 4.44 48.25 -8.91
N TYR A 215 4.94 48.93 -9.96
CA TYR A 215 5.31 50.34 -9.93
C TYR A 215 4.54 51.15 -10.97
N GLN A 216 3.78 52.16 -10.51
CA GLN A 216 3.00 53.04 -11.39
C GLN A 216 3.89 53.90 -12.30
N HIS A 217 5.10 54.23 -11.84
CA HIS A 217 6.09 54.96 -12.62
C HIS A 217 7.48 54.32 -12.46
N LEU A 218 8.30 54.30 -13.53
CA LEU A 218 9.70 53.88 -13.46
C LEU A 218 10.48 54.62 -12.36
N GLN A 219 10.16 55.89 -12.12
CA GLN A 219 10.78 56.69 -11.07
C GLN A 219 10.53 56.09 -9.67
N ASP A 220 9.39 55.46 -9.44
CA ASP A 220 9.03 54.83 -8.17
C ASP A 220 9.84 53.54 -7.96
N PHE A 221 9.98 52.72 -9.00
CA PHE A 221 10.87 51.55 -8.99
C PHE A 221 12.32 51.95 -8.72
N ILE A 222 12.83 52.96 -9.44
CA ILE A 222 14.18 53.49 -9.22
C ILE A 222 14.33 54.03 -7.80
N THR A 223 13.32 54.71 -7.27
CA THR A 223 13.35 55.26 -5.90
C THR A 223 13.35 54.14 -4.86
N ASP A 224 12.62 53.05 -5.07
CA ASP A 224 12.63 51.89 -4.17
C ASP A 224 13.96 51.14 -4.24
N VAL A 225 14.52 50.91 -5.44
CA VAL A 225 15.89 50.39 -5.60
C VAL A 225 16.90 51.29 -4.86
N TRP A 226 16.78 52.62 -5.00
CA TRP A 226 17.61 53.60 -4.27
C TRP A 226 17.44 53.51 -2.77
N ARG A 227 16.23 53.18 -2.28
CA ARG A 227 15.94 53.07 -0.85
C ARG A 227 16.57 51.81 -0.25
N VAL A 228 16.63 50.72 -1.03
CA VAL A 228 17.35 49.48 -0.66
C VAL A 228 18.86 49.73 -0.61
N ASP A 229 19.41 50.32 -1.67
CA ASP A 229 20.84 50.65 -1.75
C ASP A 229 21.25 51.68 -0.68
N GLY A 230 20.37 52.63 -0.38
CA GLY A 230 20.58 53.66 0.63
C GLY A 230 20.51 53.13 2.07
N TRP A 231 19.81 52.03 2.32
CA TRP A 231 19.76 51.34 3.62
C TRP A 231 21.06 50.59 3.94
N LEU A 232 21.72 50.01 2.93
CA LEU A 232 23.03 49.36 3.09
C LEU A 232 24.21 50.34 3.22
N LEU A 233 23.96 51.65 3.03
CA LEU A 233 24.96 52.72 3.03
C LEU A 233 24.73 53.77 4.13
N GLU A 234 24.08 53.42 5.24
CA GLU A 234 23.85 54.35 6.36
C GLU A 234 25.13 54.87 7.07
N GLU A 235 26.34 54.53 6.63
CA GLU A 235 27.57 55.18 7.10
C GLU A 235 28.26 56.16 6.14
N SER A 236 27.68 56.52 4.98
CA SER A 236 28.26 57.63 4.21
C SER A 236 27.24 58.59 3.60
N GLN A 237 27.27 59.82 4.11
CA GLN A 237 26.53 60.98 3.64
C GLN A 237 26.72 61.21 2.14
N TRP A 238 25.71 60.88 1.34
CA TRP A 238 25.58 61.37 -0.03
C TRP A 238 24.39 62.33 -0.13
N ASN A 239 24.69 63.58 -0.50
CA ASN A 239 23.70 64.55 -0.93
C ASN A 239 23.18 64.13 -2.31
N LEU A 240 21.88 63.87 -2.39
CA LEU A 240 21.14 63.59 -3.61
C LEU A 240 21.06 64.85 -4.48
N GLU A 241 21.93 64.97 -5.49
CA GLU A 241 21.67 65.79 -6.68
C GLU A 241 21.11 64.89 -7.79
N ALA A 242 20.02 65.34 -8.42
CA ALA A 242 19.10 64.55 -9.25
C ALA A 242 19.63 64.06 -10.62
N ASP A 243 20.95 64.11 -10.88
CA ASP A 243 21.52 63.93 -12.22
C ASP A 243 22.33 62.63 -12.42
N THR A 244 22.51 61.80 -11.39
CA THR A 244 23.15 60.48 -11.54
C THR A 244 22.10 59.39 -11.69
N TYR A 245 21.72 59.12 -12.94
CA TYR A 245 21.17 57.82 -13.34
C TYR A 245 22.13 56.72 -12.86
N PRO A 246 21.69 55.66 -12.16
CA PRO A 246 22.59 54.60 -11.71
C PRO A 246 23.27 53.94 -12.90
N GLU A 247 24.57 53.70 -12.81
CA GLU A 247 25.32 52.89 -13.78
C GLU A 247 24.64 51.55 -14.04
N ALA A 248 23.99 50.93 -13.04
CA ALA A 248 23.19 49.72 -13.19
C ALA A 248 21.97 49.89 -14.13
N LEU A 249 21.26 51.02 -14.08
CA LEU A 249 20.14 51.29 -14.98
C LEU A 249 20.64 51.68 -16.39
N GLN A 250 21.80 52.35 -16.49
CA GLN A 250 22.50 52.59 -17.76
C GLN A 250 23.03 51.30 -18.38
N VAL A 251 23.49 50.35 -17.56
CA VAL A 251 23.93 49.00 -17.96
C VAL A 251 22.73 48.17 -18.40
N ALA A 252 21.62 48.16 -17.65
CA ALA A 252 20.40 47.46 -18.07
C ALA A 252 19.79 48.06 -19.34
N THR A 253 19.75 49.40 -19.46
CA THR A 253 19.24 50.09 -20.66
C THR A 253 20.20 49.91 -21.85
N GLY A 254 21.51 49.97 -21.61
CA GLY A 254 22.55 49.75 -22.60
C GLY A 254 22.65 48.29 -23.07
N ALA A 255 22.43 47.33 -22.18
CA ALA A 255 22.37 45.91 -22.47
C ALA A 255 21.09 45.55 -23.24
N CYS A 256 19.94 46.16 -22.90
CA CYS A 256 18.74 46.08 -23.74
C CYS A 256 19.02 46.58 -25.17
N GLN A 257 19.68 47.74 -25.31
CA GLN A 257 20.05 48.27 -26.63
C GLN A 257 21.08 47.39 -27.37
N ALA A 258 22.06 46.82 -26.68
CA ALA A 258 23.08 45.94 -27.25
C ALA A 258 22.50 44.58 -27.69
N ALA A 259 21.46 44.09 -27.01
CA ALA A 259 20.67 42.91 -27.39
C ALA A 259 19.60 43.20 -28.46
N GLY A 260 19.52 44.44 -28.99
CA GLY A 260 18.56 44.83 -30.03
C GLY A 260 17.12 45.07 -29.53
N LEU A 261 16.94 45.32 -28.24
CA LEU A 261 15.65 45.46 -27.57
C LEU A 261 15.19 46.94 -27.49
N PRO A 262 13.86 47.19 -27.52
CA PRO A 262 13.30 48.55 -27.51
C PRO A 262 13.60 49.33 -26.21
N ALA A 263 13.69 50.67 -26.32
CA ALA A 263 13.92 51.56 -25.17
C ALA A 263 12.75 51.51 -24.16
N TRP A 264 13.00 51.82 -22.88
CA TRP A 264 12.00 51.73 -21.79
C TRP A 264 10.64 52.42 -22.09
N SER A 265 10.66 53.57 -22.76
CA SER A 265 9.46 54.29 -23.17
C SER A 265 8.64 53.59 -24.27
N MET A 266 9.24 52.67 -25.02
CA MET A 266 8.54 51.76 -25.93
C MET A 266 8.07 50.50 -25.19
N LEU A 267 8.77 50.05 -24.13
CA LEU A 267 8.36 48.88 -23.34
C LEU A 267 7.01 49.13 -22.62
N GLU A 268 6.75 50.33 -22.10
CA GLU A 268 5.43 50.73 -21.55
C GLU A 268 4.28 50.66 -22.59
N GLN A 269 4.58 50.82 -23.88
CA GLN A 269 3.58 50.88 -24.96
C GLN A 269 3.46 49.58 -25.77
N GLU A 270 4.51 48.77 -25.84
CA GLU A 270 4.60 47.57 -26.67
C GLU A 270 4.60 46.24 -25.88
N VAL A 271 4.93 46.24 -24.59
CA VAL A 271 4.92 45.00 -23.78
C VAL A 271 3.49 44.61 -23.45
N LYS A 272 2.83 43.95 -24.41
CA LYS A 272 1.81 42.97 -24.05
C LYS A 272 2.55 41.84 -23.36
N ALA A 273 2.38 41.70 -22.05
CA ALA A 273 2.90 40.58 -21.28
C ALA A 273 2.72 39.30 -22.11
N PRO A 274 3.81 38.67 -22.59
CA PRO A 274 3.67 37.46 -23.35
C PRO A 274 2.94 36.45 -22.46
N ALA A 275 2.00 35.69 -23.04
CA ALA A 275 1.51 34.51 -22.35
C ALA A 275 2.76 33.69 -22.00
N TYR A 276 2.92 33.37 -20.71
CA TYR A 276 4.00 32.61 -20.09
C TYR A 276 4.83 31.77 -21.09
N PRO A 277 6.19 31.78 -21.04
CA PRO A 277 7.12 31.17 -21.99
C PRO A 277 7.05 29.64 -22.03
N TRP A 278 5.86 29.09 -22.21
CA TRP A 278 5.69 27.69 -22.50
C TRP A 278 6.20 27.45 -23.91
N PRO A 279 7.04 26.42 -24.11
CA PRO A 279 7.44 25.99 -25.44
C PRO A 279 6.22 25.85 -26.36
N VAL A 280 6.39 26.21 -27.63
CA VAL A 280 5.32 26.23 -28.66
C VAL A 280 4.65 24.85 -28.82
N HIS A 281 5.27 23.79 -28.30
CA HIS A 281 4.82 22.40 -28.40
C HIS A 281 4.32 21.77 -27.09
N THR A 282 4.20 22.53 -25.99
CA THR A 282 3.67 22.03 -24.71
C THR A 282 2.15 22.21 -24.66
N SER A 283 1.41 21.10 -24.57
CA SER A 283 -0.06 21.13 -24.46
C SER A 283 -0.50 21.73 -23.14
N LEU A 284 -1.77 22.14 -23.03
CA LEU A 284 -2.25 22.73 -21.78
C LEU A 284 -2.15 21.74 -20.62
N GLY A 285 -2.47 20.46 -20.84
CA GLY A 285 -2.38 19.45 -19.80
C GLY A 285 -0.97 19.25 -19.27
N GLU A 286 0.04 19.25 -20.15
CA GLU A 286 1.45 19.13 -19.75
C GLU A 286 1.90 20.31 -18.89
N ARG A 287 1.36 21.51 -19.12
CA ARG A 287 1.63 22.68 -18.26
C ARG A 287 1.08 22.48 -16.86
N TYR A 288 -0.15 21.96 -16.72
CA TYR A 288 -0.71 21.62 -15.41
C TYR A 288 0.11 20.54 -14.70
N ALA A 289 0.53 19.50 -15.43
CA ALA A 289 1.37 18.43 -14.90
C ALA A 289 2.74 18.94 -14.41
N LEU A 290 3.35 19.90 -15.10
CA LEU A 290 4.58 20.55 -14.63
C LEU A 290 4.33 21.47 -13.43
N ASN A 291 3.18 22.15 -13.38
CA ASN A 291 2.88 23.10 -12.31
C ASN A 291 2.56 22.41 -10.98
N VAL A 292 1.92 21.25 -10.97
CA VAL A 292 1.65 20.51 -9.72
C VAL A 292 2.93 20.10 -8.97
N ARG A 293 4.06 19.93 -9.69
CA ARG A 293 5.38 19.62 -9.12
C ARG A 293 6.30 20.84 -8.96
N ALA A 294 5.82 22.04 -9.30
CA ALA A 294 6.67 23.24 -9.38
C ALA A 294 7.31 23.66 -8.05
N CYS A 295 6.84 23.10 -6.93
CA CYS A 295 7.39 23.36 -5.62
C CYS A 295 8.52 22.44 -5.18
N GLU A 296 8.77 21.36 -5.91
CA GLU A 296 10.03 20.65 -5.82
C GLU A 296 11.04 21.32 -6.76
N TYR A 297 10.72 21.34 -8.07
CA TYR A 297 11.54 21.95 -9.09
C TYR A 297 10.69 22.53 -10.22
N PRO A 298 10.66 23.87 -10.40
CA PRO A 298 9.90 24.47 -11.47
C PRO A 298 10.63 24.29 -12.83
N ILE A 299 9.92 23.77 -13.82
CA ILE A 299 10.43 23.60 -15.19
C ILE A 299 9.79 24.63 -16.10
N TYR A 300 10.59 25.58 -16.56
CA TYR A 300 10.10 26.72 -17.33
C TYR A 300 10.30 26.56 -18.84
N MET A 301 11.37 25.92 -19.32
CA MET A 301 11.73 25.89 -20.74
C MET A 301 12.21 24.51 -21.22
N SER A 302 11.29 23.59 -21.49
CA SER A 302 11.67 22.23 -21.92
C SER A 302 11.10 21.86 -23.29
N ASP A 303 11.96 21.55 -24.25
CA ASP A 303 11.52 20.90 -25.49
C ASP A 303 11.08 19.46 -25.17
N PHE A 304 9.77 19.25 -25.01
CA PHE A 304 9.13 17.94 -24.83
C PHE A 304 9.29 17.01 -26.06
N GLN A 305 10.07 17.37 -27.07
CA GLN A 305 10.50 16.43 -28.12
C GLN A 305 11.87 15.80 -27.80
N GLN A 306 12.61 16.33 -26.83
CA GLN A 306 13.99 15.95 -26.52
C GLN A 306 14.16 15.60 -25.03
N PRO A 307 13.60 14.46 -24.56
CA PRO A 307 13.61 14.09 -23.13
C PRO A 307 15.00 13.98 -22.53
N LYS A 308 16.01 13.55 -23.30
CA LYS A 308 17.40 13.46 -22.81
C LYS A 308 18.04 14.82 -22.58
N GLN A 309 17.70 15.81 -23.41
CA GLN A 309 18.16 17.17 -23.21
C GLN A 309 17.43 17.78 -22.01
N MET A 310 16.12 17.56 -21.91
CA MET A 310 15.34 17.96 -20.73
C MET A 310 15.89 17.35 -19.42
N ALA A 311 16.33 16.09 -19.44
CA ALA A 311 17.03 15.49 -18.32
C ALA A 311 18.33 16.23 -17.99
N GLN A 312 19.16 16.50 -19.01
CA GLN A 312 20.42 17.23 -18.84
C GLN A 312 20.25 18.63 -18.27
N ASP A 313 19.23 19.35 -18.72
CA ASP A 313 19.01 20.75 -18.35
C ASP A 313 18.37 20.90 -16.95
N TYR A 314 17.49 19.96 -16.56
CA TYR A 314 16.65 20.10 -15.35
C TYR A 314 16.85 19.02 -14.29
N TRP A 315 17.31 17.83 -14.67
CA TRP A 315 17.49 16.70 -13.75
C TRP A 315 18.59 15.72 -14.22
N PRO A 316 19.87 16.12 -14.20
CA PRO A 316 20.94 15.32 -14.80
C PRO A 316 21.12 13.94 -14.15
N SER A 317 20.80 13.84 -12.85
CA SER A 317 20.87 12.61 -12.04
C SER A 317 19.61 11.74 -12.11
N VAL A 318 18.60 12.08 -12.93
CA VAL A 318 17.27 11.43 -12.91
C VAL A 318 17.29 9.90 -12.95
N LEU A 319 18.23 9.32 -13.71
CA LEU A 319 18.37 7.87 -13.80
C LEU A 319 18.94 7.27 -12.51
N ASP A 320 19.92 7.94 -11.91
CA ASP A 320 20.55 7.50 -10.66
C ASP A 320 19.55 7.62 -9.51
N ASP A 321 18.80 8.71 -9.43
CA ASP A 321 17.79 8.94 -8.40
C ASP A 321 16.64 7.92 -8.51
N LEU A 322 16.19 7.61 -9.73
CA LEU A 322 15.22 6.52 -9.96
C LEU A 322 15.74 5.16 -9.47
N VAL A 323 17.03 4.88 -9.66
CA VAL A 323 17.62 3.57 -9.31
C VAL A 323 17.98 3.46 -7.83
N GLN A 324 18.55 4.51 -7.24
CA GLN A 324 19.06 4.51 -5.87
C GLN A 324 17.98 4.85 -4.86
N ASP A 325 17.25 5.95 -5.07
CA ASP A 325 16.30 6.46 -4.09
C ASP A 325 14.93 5.79 -4.22
N TRP A 326 14.50 5.56 -5.47
CA TRP A 326 13.20 4.94 -5.74
C TRP A 326 13.29 3.42 -5.96
N GLN A 327 14.51 2.87 -6.08
CA GLN A 327 14.75 1.44 -6.35
C GLN A 327 14.12 0.93 -7.65
N VAL A 328 13.86 1.82 -8.61
CA VAL A 328 13.22 1.53 -9.89
C VAL A 328 14.28 1.38 -10.98
N LYS A 329 14.28 0.23 -11.66
CA LYS A 329 15.34 -0.13 -12.62
C LYS A 329 14.90 -0.16 -14.08
N ASP A 330 13.60 -0.11 -14.33
CA ASP A 330 13.05 -0.18 -15.68
C ASP A 330 11.64 0.44 -15.78
N ALA A 331 11.17 0.55 -17.02
CA ALA A 331 9.85 1.10 -17.36
C ALA A 331 8.67 0.32 -16.74
N HIS A 332 8.83 -0.99 -16.47
CA HIS A 332 7.76 -1.79 -15.88
C HIS A 332 7.62 -1.49 -14.39
N ALA A 333 8.74 -1.45 -13.67
CA ALA A 333 8.80 -1.09 -12.26
C ALA A 333 8.29 0.34 -12.02
N VAL A 334 8.60 1.30 -12.91
CA VAL A 334 7.98 2.64 -12.84
C VAL A 334 6.45 2.53 -12.94
N LYS A 335 5.91 1.78 -13.91
CA LYS A 335 4.45 1.68 -14.05
C LYS A 335 3.79 1.08 -12.81
N GLN A 336 4.39 0.06 -12.21
CA GLN A 336 3.91 -0.53 -10.95
C GLN A 336 3.87 0.51 -9.83
N LEU A 337 4.96 1.28 -9.66
CA LEU A 337 5.03 2.36 -8.69
C LEU A 337 3.97 3.44 -8.94
N LEU A 338 3.73 3.83 -10.19
CA LEU A 338 2.73 4.84 -10.54
C LEU A 338 1.29 4.37 -10.29
N TYR A 339 0.96 3.11 -10.55
CA TYR A 339 -0.33 2.55 -10.17
C TYR A 339 -0.48 2.44 -8.65
N TRP A 340 0.58 2.07 -7.94
CA TRP A 340 0.57 2.04 -6.47
C TRP A 340 0.35 3.44 -5.89
N LEU A 341 1.08 4.47 -6.35
CA LEU A 341 0.89 5.87 -5.94
C LEU A 341 -0.52 6.38 -6.24
N ALA A 342 -1.06 6.05 -7.43
CA ALA A 342 -2.44 6.39 -7.76
C ALA A 342 -3.42 5.69 -6.80
N GLY A 343 -3.22 4.40 -6.56
CA GLY A 343 -4.15 3.48 -5.89
C GLY A 343 -4.21 3.56 -4.38
N GLN A 344 -3.08 3.33 -3.73
CA GLN A 344 -2.94 3.25 -2.27
C GLN A 344 -1.89 4.25 -1.79
N GLY A 345 -0.69 4.20 -2.36
CA GLY A 345 0.45 5.04 -1.97
C GLY A 345 0.78 4.92 -0.48
N HIS A 346 1.54 5.88 0.05
CA HIS A 346 1.75 5.93 1.50
C HIS A 346 0.49 6.39 2.25
N ARG A 347 -0.38 7.17 1.58
CA ARG A 347 -1.59 7.70 2.22
C ARG A 347 -2.52 6.61 2.75
N TYR A 348 -2.56 5.45 2.10
CA TYR A 348 -3.44 4.33 2.50
C TYR A 348 -3.17 3.90 3.94
N LEU A 349 -1.94 3.49 4.24
CA LEU A 349 -1.55 3.04 5.58
C LEU A 349 -1.69 4.18 6.60
N TRP A 350 -1.21 5.38 6.26
CA TRP A 350 -1.30 6.53 7.16
C TRP A 350 -2.75 6.88 7.54
N GLN A 351 -3.69 6.78 6.61
CA GLN A 351 -5.09 7.09 6.86
C GLN A 351 -5.80 5.98 7.66
N LEU A 352 -5.40 4.71 7.49
CA LEU A 352 -5.90 3.60 8.32
C LEU A 352 -5.36 3.70 9.75
N GLU A 353 -4.06 3.92 9.91
CA GLU A 353 -3.41 4.13 11.21
C GLU A 353 -3.96 5.37 11.92
N HIS A 354 -4.22 6.46 11.18
CA HIS A 354 -4.89 7.64 11.74
C HIS A 354 -6.26 7.32 12.34
N GLN A 355 -7.06 6.49 11.65
CA GLN A 355 -8.37 6.06 12.18
C GLN A 355 -8.21 5.20 13.44
N GLU A 356 -7.18 4.36 13.51
CA GLU A 356 -6.85 3.54 14.67
C GLU A 356 -6.44 4.36 15.88
N VAL A 357 -5.40 5.19 15.71
CA VAL A 357 -4.86 6.06 16.74
C VAL A 357 -5.93 7.01 17.29
N ARG A 358 -6.92 7.40 16.47
CA ARG A 358 -8.04 8.23 16.92
C ARG A 358 -9.01 7.53 17.87
N LEU A 359 -9.15 6.22 17.76
CA LEU A 359 -10.04 5.42 18.61
C LEU A 359 -9.34 4.99 19.91
N MET A 360 -8.02 5.10 19.97
CA MET A 360 -7.21 4.76 21.14
C MET A 360 -7.39 5.77 22.28
N ASP A 361 -7.43 5.25 23.52
CA ASP A 361 -7.31 6.07 24.73
C ASP A 361 -5.86 6.54 24.96
N THR A 362 -5.66 7.36 26.00
CA THR A 362 -4.33 7.94 26.31
C THR A 362 -3.29 6.87 26.63
N GLN A 363 -3.67 5.78 27.29
CA GLN A 363 -2.75 4.71 27.66
C GLN A 363 -2.35 3.89 26.42
N GLN A 364 -3.31 3.58 25.56
CA GLN A 364 -3.09 2.89 24.29
C GLN A 364 -2.18 3.71 23.35
N LYS A 365 -2.37 5.02 23.28
CA LYS A 365 -1.49 5.92 22.50
C LYS A 365 -0.05 5.91 23.00
N GLN A 366 0.15 5.87 24.31
CA GLN A 366 1.49 5.80 24.87
C GLN A 366 2.18 4.47 24.52
N ILE A 367 1.46 3.34 24.67
CA ILE A 367 1.96 2.02 24.28
C ILE A 367 2.28 1.99 22.78
N TRP A 368 1.37 2.48 21.94
CA TRP A 368 1.56 2.51 20.50
C TRP A 368 2.82 3.31 20.10
N CYS A 369 3.10 4.46 20.72
CA CYS A 369 4.34 5.21 20.50
C CYS A 369 5.59 4.45 20.95
N GLU A 370 5.53 3.76 22.10
CA GLU A 370 6.64 2.95 22.60
C GLU A 370 6.93 1.75 21.65
N GLU A 371 5.91 1.21 20.99
CA GLU A 371 6.02 0.09 20.04
C GLU A 371 6.63 0.45 18.67
N GLN A 372 6.56 1.72 18.23
CA GLN A 372 7.16 2.15 16.95
C GLN A 372 8.70 2.09 16.97
N GLY A 373 9.33 2.07 18.15
CA GLY A 373 10.79 2.07 18.30
C GLY A 373 11.43 3.46 18.13
N GLU A 374 12.73 3.56 18.45
CA GLU A 374 13.46 4.85 18.49
C GLU A 374 13.60 5.51 17.10
N ALA A 375 13.68 4.72 16.03
CA ALA A 375 13.87 5.23 14.67
C ALA A 375 12.61 5.94 14.10
N ASP A 376 11.42 5.61 14.59
CA ASP A 376 10.14 6.12 14.09
C ASP A 376 9.39 7.00 15.10
N GLN A 377 10.09 7.50 16.14
CA GLN A 377 9.49 8.39 17.15
C GLN A 377 8.94 9.69 16.54
N GLY A 378 9.65 10.27 15.56
CA GLY A 378 9.20 11.49 14.87
C GLY A 378 7.88 11.27 14.13
N TYR A 379 7.76 10.13 13.44
CA TYR A 379 6.52 9.70 12.81
C TYR A 379 5.38 9.53 13.84
N ALA A 380 5.63 8.83 14.94
CA ALA A 380 4.64 8.57 15.97
C ALA A 380 4.09 9.87 16.58
N HIS A 381 4.97 10.83 16.89
CA HIS A 381 4.58 12.14 17.42
C HIS A 381 3.73 12.94 16.42
N LEU A 382 4.08 12.94 15.14
CA LEU A 382 3.30 13.60 14.11
C LEU A 382 1.93 12.95 13.91
N MET A 383 1.86 11.62 13.90
CA MET A 383 0.59 10.90 13.77
C MET A 383 -0.33 11.21 14.96
N LEU A 384 0.20 11.27 16.18
CA LEU A 384 -0.57 11.71 17.36
C LEU A 384 -1.05 13.16 17.24
N ALA A 385 -0.21 14.07 16.76
CA ALA A 385 -0.60 15.47 16.55
C ALA A 385 -1.71 15.59 15.49
N PHE A 386 -1.62 14.82 14.40
CA PHE A 386 -2.65 14.80 13.36
C PHE A 386 -3.90 14.02 13.76
N ALA A 387 -3.85 13.12 14.75
CA ALA A 387 -5.01 12.40 15.27
C ALA A 387 -6.05 13.32 15.91
N GLU A 388 -5.70 14.56 16.28
CA GLU A 388 -6.68 15.56 16.73
C GLU A 388 -7.65 15.99 15.60
N GLN A 389 -7.22 15.86 14.34
CA GLN A 389 -8.03 16.19 13.17
C GLN A 389 -9.05 15.09 12.88
N GLN A 390 -10.22 15.46 12.35
CA GLN A 390 -11.26 14.49 12.00
C GLN A 390 -10.85 13.55 10.85
N THR A 391 -10.01 14.03 9.94
CA THR A 391 -9.55 13.30 8.75
C THR A 391 -8.09 13.67 8.46
N LEU A 392 -7.26 12.67 8.18
CA LEU A 392 -5.91 12.90 7.69
C LEU A 392 -5.94 13.08 6.17
N ASP A 393 -5.69 14.30 5.71
CA ASP A 393 -5.66 14.63 4.29
C ASP A 393 -4.21 14.81 3.82
N VAL A 394 -3.72 13.81 3.09
CA VAL A 394 -2.32 13.66 2.67
C VAL A 394 -2.21 13.16 1.23
N ALA A 395 -3.31 13.10 0.47
CA ALA A 395 -3.33 12.44 -0.83
C ALA A 395 -2.44 13.15 -1.88
N ALA A 396 -2.25 14.46 -1.74
CA ALA A 396 -1.39 15.24 -2.63
C ALA A 396 0.08 14.76 -2.60
N TRP A 397 0.54 14.19 -1.48
CA TRP A 397 1.88 13.61 -1.36
C TRP A 397 2.15 12.53 -2.41
N ASP A 398 1.19 11.62 -2.61
CA ASP A 398 1.37 10.53 -3.58
C ASP A 398 1.13 11.00 -5.01
N TRP A 399 0.09 11.80 -5.25
CA TRP A 399 -0.28 12.17 -6.62
C TRP A 399 0.68 13.19 -7.24
N ILE A 400 1.28 14.11 -6.46
CA ILE A 400 2.34 14.98 -7.01
C ILE A 400 3.57 14.15 -7.40
N ARG A 401 3.97 13.20 -6.55
CA ARG A 401 5.09 12.27 -6.85
C ARG A 401 4.77 11.36 -8.02
N MET A 402 3.51 10.99 -8.23
CA MET A 402 3.07 10.27 -9.43
C MET A 402 3.34 11.08 -10.71
N ALA A 403 3.03 12.38 -10.73
CA ALA A 403 3.36 13.24 -11.89
C ALA A 403 4.88 13.42 -12.06
N ASP A 404 5.60 13.54 -10.94
CA ASP A 404 7.05 13.74 -10.91
C ASP A 404 7.82 12.51 -11.44
N ILE A 405 7.49 11.32 -10.94
CA ILE A 405 8.12 10.06 -11.37
C ILE A 405 7.75 9.72 -12.82
N ALA A 406 6.53 10.06 -13.26
CA ALA A 406 6.16 9.90 -14.67
C ALA A 406 7.04 10.78 -15.58
N LEU A 407 7.36 12.00 -15.13
CA LEU A 407 8.29 12.88 -15.85
C LEU A 407 9.72 12.36 -15.79
N ALA A 408 10.18 11.87 -14.64
CA ALA A 408 11.49 11.27 -14.47
C ALA A 408 11.71 10.11 -15.45
N ALA A 409 10.72 9.21 -15.55
CA ALA A 409 10.74 8.10 -16.50
C ALA A 409 10.71 8.54 -17.97
N TYR A 410 10.06 9.66 -18.27
CA TYR A 410 10.08 10.27 -19.60
C TYR A 410 11.48 10.82 -19.93
N MET A 411 12.07 11.60 -19.03
CA MET A 411 13.43 12.14 -19.12
C MET A 411 14.50 11.04 -19.26
N ALA A 412 14.35 9.96 -18.49
CA ALA A 412 15.21 8.76 -18.57
C ALA A 412 15.05 7.98 -19.90
N GLY A 413 14.04 8.31 -20.72
CA GLY A 413 13.74 7.64 -21.98
C GLY A 413 13.07 6.27 -21.82
N TRP A 414 12.52 5.97 -20.63
CA TRP A 414 11.77 4.75 -20.36
C TRP A 414 10.32 4.85 -20.82
N PHE A 415 9.74 6.05 -20.76
CA PHE A 415 8.40 6.35 -21.27
C PHE A 415 8.44 7.17 -22.55
N ASP A 416 7.45 6.94 -23.40
CA ASP A 416 7.10 7.88 -24.45
C ASP A 416 6.21 9.01 -23.91
N ARG A 417 6.01 10.04 -24.73
CA ARG A 417 5.20 11.21 -24.35
C ARG A 417 3.76 10.82 -24.03
N THR A 418 3.19 9.83 -24.70
CA THR A 418 1.83 9.35 -24.45
C THR A 418 1.73 8.72 -23.06
N THR A 419 2.64 7.81 -22.70
CA THR A 419 2.67 7.15 -21.40
C THR A 419 2.89 8.15 -20.27
N TYR A 420 3.81 9.10 -20.45
CA TYR A 420 3.97 10.22 -19.52
C TYR A 420 2.65 10.98 -19.29
N ARG A 421 1.99 11.39 -20.38
CA ARG A 421 0.72 12.13 -20.32
C ARG A 421 -0.37 11.32 -19.62
N THR A 422 -0.47 10.01 -19.88
CA THR A 422 -1.43 9.13 -19.20
C THR A 422 -1.34 9.27 -17.68
N PHE A 423 -0.15 9.10 -17.09
CA PHE A 423 0.01 9.17 -15.64
C PHE A 423 -0.03 10.61 -15.10
N ALA A 424 0.64 11.55 -15.76
CA ALA A 424 0.72 12.92 -15.29
C ALA A 424 -0.64 13.63 -15.30
N LEU A 425 -1.46 13.42 -16.34
CA LEU A 425 -2.81 14.00 -16.41
C LEU A 425 -3.79 13.28 -15.49
N THR A 426 -3.61 11.98 -15.24
CA THR A 426 -4.39 11.25 -14.22
C THR A 426 -4.10 11.81 -12.82
N SER A 427 -2.84 12.07 -12.49
CA SER A 427 -2.45 12.75 -11.24
C SER A 427 -3.12 14.13 -11.11
N VAL A 428 -3.04 14.97 -12.15
CA VAL A 428 -3.71 16.28 -12.17
C VAL A 428 -5.22 16.15 -11.98
N HIS A 429 -5.85 15.13 -12.58
CA HIS A 429 -7.26 14.85 -12.39
C HIS A 429 -7.60 14.50 -10.93
N LEU A 430 -6.86 13.59 -10.31
CA LEU A 430 -7.06 13.19 -8.91
C LEU A 430 -6.90 14.38 -7.95
N LEU A 431 -5.88 15.21 -8.16
CA LEU A 431 -5.67 16.45 -7.41
C LEU A 431 -6.86 17.42 -7.60
N ALA A 432 -7.33 17.62 -8.83
CA ALA A 432 -8.42 18.54 -9.13
C ALA A 432 -9.80 18.07 -8.65
N GLN A 433 -10.02 16.76 -8.51
CA GLN A 433 -11.24 16.21 -7.91
C GLN A 433 -11.27 16.38 -6.38
N THR A 434 -10.10 16.38 -5.74
CA THR A 434 -9.98 16.39 -4.27
C THR A 434 -9.79 17.80 -3.70
N TYR A 435 -9.03 18.68 -4.36
CA TYR A 435 -8.68 19.99 -3.83
C TYR A 435 -9.35 21.12 -4.62
N ALA A 436 -9.98 22.04 -3.90
CA ALA A 436 -10.67 23.19 -4.51
C ALA A 436 -9.71 24.27 -5.04
N ASP A 437 -8.49 24.34 -4.50
CA ASP A 437 -7.47 25.34 -4.85
C ASP A 437 -6.04 24.84 -4.56
N TRP A 438 -5.06 25.61 -5.05
CA TRP A 438 -3.63 25.33 -4.86
C TRP A 438 -3.18 25.34 -3.38
N PRO A 439 -3.62 26.29 -2.52
CA PRO A 439 -3.26 26.28 -1.10
C PRO A 439 -3.72 25.04 -0.35
N SER A 440 -4.93 24.53 -0.63
CA SER A 440 -5.43 23.30 0.00
C SER A 440 -4.58 22.09 -0.40
N MET A 441 -4.25 21.99 -1.70
CA MET A 441 -3.37 20.94 -2.22
C MET A 441 -1.97 20.98 -1.57
N ARG A 442 -1.38 22.18 -1.43
CA ARG A 442 -0.11 22.39 -0.74
C ARG A 442 -0.17 21.90 0.70
N ALA A 443 -1.20 22.26 1.45
CA ALA A 443 -1.33 21.88 2.86
C ALA A 443 -1.40 20.35 3.02
N ALA A 444 -2.08 19.66 2.12
CA ALA A 444 -2.09 18.19 2.09
C ALA A 444 -0.73 17.59 1.71
N TYR A 445 -0.03 18.19 0.74
CA TYR A 445 1.30 17.74 0.33
C TYR A 445 2.32 17.87 1.46
N LEU A 446 2.37 19.03 2.13
CA LEU A 446 3.28 19.28 3.25
C LEU A 446 2.99 18.35 4.44
N ARG A 447 1.73 18.04 4.73
CA ARG A 447 1.37 17.04 5.75
C ARG A 447 1.92 15.65 5.43
N GLY A 448 1.72 15.17 4.21
CA GLY A 448 2.26 13.85 3.82
C GLY A 448 3.79 13.83 3.78
N ARG A 449 4.42 14.91 3.31
CA ARG A 449 5.89 15.06 3.39
C ARG A 449 6.39 15.07 4.83
N SER A 450 5.65 15.69 5.75
CA SER A 450 6.00 15.72 7.17
C SER A 450 6.02 14.32 7.76
N LEU A 451 5.01 13.50 7.45
CA LEU A 451 4.97 12.09 7.89
C LEU A 451 6.15 11.29 7.31
N TRP A 452 6.44 11.46 6.03
CA TRP A 452 7.56 10.76 5.38
C TRP A 452 8.93 11.19 5.93
N ALA A 453 9.13 12.49 6.13
CA ALA A 453 10.37 13.05 6.67
C ALA A 453 10.47 12.93 8.21
N GLN A 454 9.40 12.46 8.86
CA GLN A 454 9.28 12.39 10.32
C GLN A 454 9.49 13.72 11.06
N GLN A 455 9.25 14.84 10.39
CA GLN A 455 9.39 16.20 10.92
C GLN A 455 8.20 17.07 10.49
N ASP A 456 7.72 17.97 11.36
CA ASP A 456 6.66 18.91 11.00
C ASP A 456 7.18 19.97 10.01
N LEU A 457 6.79 19.83 8.74
CA LEU A 457 7.09 20.77 7.66
C LEU A 457 5.94 21.73 7.37
N THR A 458 4.83 21.63 8.11
CA THR A 458 3.64 22.47 7.91
C THR A 458 3.79 23.86 8.52
N ALA A 459 4.74 24.05 9.43
CA ALA A 459 4.99 25.33 10.07
C ALA A 459 5.53 26.37 9.07
N ALA A 460 5.01 27.61 9.14
CA ALA A 460 5.32 28.69 8.19
C ALA A 460 6.80 29.11 8.13
N HIS A 461 7.61 28.71 9.12
CA HIS A 461 9.03 29.03 9.16
C HIS A 461 9.91 28.01 8.43
N THR A 462 9.38 26.87 7.99
CA THR A 462 10.16 25.90 7.23
C THR A 462 10.49 26.40 5.83
N LEU A 463 11.65 26.01 5.31
CA LEU A 463 12.12 26.43 3.98
C LEU A 463 11.11 26.06 2.88
N TYR A 464 10.51 24.85 2.95
CA TYR A 464 9.52 24.38 2.00
C TYR A 464 8.20 25.16 2.03
N ALA A 465 7.71 25.52 3.23
CA ALA A 465 6.56 26.39 3.33
C ALA A 465 6.85 27.75 2.69
N ARG A 466 8.01 28.35 3.00
CA ARG A 466 8.42 29.64 2.43
C ARG A 466 8.58 29.61 0.92
N SER A 467 9.18 28.55 0.35
CA SER A 467 9.34 28.41 -1.11
C SER A 467 8.00 28.42 -1.85
N TRP A 468 6.99 27.72 -1.33
CA TRP A 468 5.63 27.75 -1.88
C TRP A 468 4.99 29.15 -1.81
N ASP A 469 5.13 29.83 -0.68
CA ASP A 469 4.59 31.19 -0.49
C ASP A 469 5.27 32.18 -1.45
N GLN A 470 6.59 32.08 -1.59
CA GLN A 470 7.37 32.85 -2.55
C GLN A 470 6.90 32.57 -3.98
N LEU A 471 6.87 31.31 -4.43
CA LEU A 471 6.39 30.94 -5.78
C LEU A 471 4.97 31.43 -6.07
N SER A 472 4.10 31.46 -5.05
CA SER A 472 2.71 31.94 -5.20
C SER A 472 2.62 33.46 -5.39
N THR A 473 3.60 34.20 -4.88
CA THR A 473 3.71 35.66 -5.03
C THR A 473 4.58 36.08 -6.22
N TRP A 474 5.31 35.13 -6.81
CA TRP A 474 6.21 35.44 -7.90
C TRP A 474 5.47 35.85 -9.19
N PRO A 475 6.10 36.68 -10.03
CA PRO A 475 5.50 37.13 -11.28
C PRO A 475 5.19 35.99 -12.27
N TRP A 476 5.98 34.91 -12.18
CA TRP A 476 5.80 33.66 -12.92
C TRP A 476 5.24 32.57 -12.04
N ASN A 477 4.28 32.92 -11.20
CA ASN A 477 3.61 31.98 -10.34
C ASN A 477 3.11 30.78 -11.17
N PRO A 478 3.66 29.57 -11.00
CA PRO A 478 3.21 28.38 -11.71
C PRO A 478 1.73 28.05 -11.37
N PHE A 479 1.24 28.56 -10.24
CA PHE A 479 -0.14 28.46 -9.77
C PHE A 479 -1.06 29.55 -10.31
N ALA A 480 -0.59 30.44 -11.20
CA ALA A 480 -1.44 31.43 -11.87
C ALA A 480 -2.45 30.80 -12.86
N LEU A 481 -2.26 29.53 -13.22
CA LEU A 481 -3.26 28.78 -13.97
C LEU A 481 -4.54 28.61 -13.14
N THR A 482 -5.70 28.82 -13.78
CA THR A 482 -7.01 28.61 -13.15
C THR A 482 -7.11 27.18 -12.60
N TRP A 483 -7.53 27.05 -11.34
CA TRP A 483 -7.77 25.77 -10.70
C TRP A 483 -9.25 25.62 -10.32
N PRO A 484 -9.88 24.44 -10.53
CA PRO A 484 -9.36 23.28 -11.27
C PRO A 484 -9.12 23.61 -12.75
N TYR A 485 -8.44 22.70 -13.47
CA TYR A 485 -8.12 22.91 -14.89
C TYR A 485 -9.39 23.21 -15.73
N PRO A 486 -9.29 24.04 -16.79
CA PRO A 486 -10.44 24.49 -17.56
C PRO A 486 -10.99 23.41 -18.49
N ALA A 487 -12.28 23.52 -18.87
CA ALA A 487 -12.98 22.55 -19.73
C ALA A 487 -12.29 22.23 -21.07
N LYS A 488 -11.47 23.14 -21.61
CA LYS A 488 -10.65 22.91 -22.82
C LYS A 488 -9.64 21.76 -22.66
N MET A 489 -9.28 21.39 -21.43
CA MET A 489 -8.39 20.28 -21.12
C MET A 489 -9.15 18.95 -20.95
N GLN A 490 -10.49 18.97 -20.85
CA GLN A 490 -11.28 17.78 -20.51
C GLN A 490 -11.03 16.62 -21.48
N ALA A 491 -10.95 16.88 -22.78
CA ALA A 491 -10.68 15.82 -23.77
C ALA A 491 -9.29 15.18 -23.61
N GLU A 492 -8.26 15.95 -23.22
CA GLU A 492 -6.93 15.41 -22.96
C GLU A 492 -6.93 14.53 -21.69
N VAL A 493 -7.69 14.95 -20.67
CA VAL A 493 -7.85 14.20 -19.42
C VAL A 493 -8.66 12.93 -19.64
N ASP A 494 -9.82 13.00 -20.31
CA ASP A 494 -10.66 11.83 -20.60
C ASP A 494 -9.86 10.75 -21.35
N GLN A 495 -9.02 11.15 -22.31
CA GLN A 495 -8.13 10.22 -23.01
C GLN A 495 -7.09 9.61 -22.08
N ALA A 496 -6.44 10.42 -21.22
CA ALA A 496 -5.47 9.93 -20.25
C ALA A 496 -6.11 8.95 -19.24
N LEU A 497 -7.31 9.23 -18.75
CA LEU A 497 -8.05 8.34 -17.85
C LEU A 497 -8.45 7.03 -18.55
N ALA A 498 -8.86 7.09 -19.81
CA ALA A 498 -9.15 5.91 -20.62
C ALA A 498 -7.89 5.04 -20.82
N ASP A 499 -6.74 5.66 -21.12
CA ASP A 499 -5.47 4.95 -21.28
C ASP A 499 -4.96 4.37 -19.95
N PHE A 500 -5.17 5.09 -18.85
CA PHE A 500 -4.85 4.62 -17.49
C PHE A 500 -5.69 3.38 -17.13
N SER A 501 -7.01 3.44 -17.36
CA SER A 501 -7.91 2.30 -17.16
C SER A 501 -7.56 1.12 -18.10
N ALA A 502 -7.22 1.39 -19.37
CA ALA A 502 -6.83 0.35 -20.32
C ALA A 502 -5.54 -0.38 -19.89
N GLY A 503 -4.62 0.29 -19.20
CA GLY A 503 -3.44 -0.35 -18.65
C GLY A 503 -3.72 -1.32 -17.49
N LEU A 504 -4.94 -1.28 -16.93
CA LEU A 504 -5.44 -2.22 -15.93
C LEU A 504 -6.25 -3.40 -16.53
N ALA A 505 -6.29 -3.53 -17.86
CA ALA A 505 -7.09 -4.56 -18.55
C ALA A 505 -6.45 -5.96 -18.61
N ASN A 506 -5.90 -6.46 -17.50
CA ASN A 506 -5.29 -7.80 -17.42
C ASN A 506 -5.98 -8.72 -16.41
N SER A 507 -6.00 -10.01 -16.72
CA SER A 507 -6.72 -11.07 -15.99
C SER A 507 -6.29 -11.35 -14.55
N GLY A 508 -5.10 -10.88 -14.18
CA GLY A 508 -4.58 -11.01 -12.82
C GLY A 508 -4.86 -9.79 -11.94
N ILE A 509 -5.25 -8.65 -12.52
CA ILE A 509 -5.28 -7.38 -11.78
C ILE A 509 -6.39 -7.37 -10.74
N LEU A 510 -7.64 -7.68 -11.10
CA LEU A 510 -8.73 -7.69 -10.12
C LEU A 510 -8.46 -8.67 -8.95
N PRO A 511 -8.08 -9.93 -9.18
CA PRO A 511 -7.69 -10.83 -8.09
C PRO A 511 -6.52 -10.31 -7.24
N THR A 512 -5.50 -9.69 -7.86
CA THR A 512 -4.38 -9.07 -7.13
C THR A 512 -4.84 -7.92 -6.25
N LEU A 513 -5.70 -7.03 -6.75
CA LEU A 513 -6.26 -5.95 -5.95
C LEU A 513 -7.12 -6.45 -4.80
N VAL A 514 -7.95 -7.49 -5.03
CA VAL A 514 -8.75 -8.10 -3.97
C VAL A 514 -7.85 -8.69 -2.88
N ALA A 515 -6.83 -9.44 -3.26
CA ALA A 515 -5.90 -10.02 -2.30
C ALA A 515 -5.03 -8.99 -1.59
N SER A 516 -4.71 -7.85 -2.24
CA SER A 516 -3.87 -6.82 -1.63
C SER A 516 -4.53 -6.08 -0.49
N LEU A 517 -5.84 -6.25 -0.25
CA LEU A 517 -6.47 -5.75 0.98
C LEU A 517 -6.02 -6.55 2.21
N ARG A 518 -5.59 -7.80 2.05
CA ARG A 518 -5.02 -8.62 3.15
C ARG A 518 -3.51 -8.53 3.26
N ASP A 519 -2.85 -8.14 2.18
CA ASP A 519 -1.39 -8.10 2.07
C ASP A 519 -1.03 -7.04 1.02
N ASP A 520 -0.89 -5.81 1.50
CA ASP A 520 -0.64 -4.60 0.72
C ASP A 520 0.62 -4.70 -0.15
N ALA A 521 1.62 -5.47 0.28
CA ALA A 521 2.83 -5.74 -0.49
C ALA A 521 2.55 -6.40 -1.86
N LEU A 522 1.42 -7.10 -2.02
CA LEU A 522 1.00 -7.66 -3.31
C LEU A 522 0.73 -6.58 -4.36
N LEU A 523 0.33 -5.37 -3.96
CA LEU A 523 0.04 -4.28 -4.90
C LEU A 523 1.29 -3.80 -5.63
N VAL A 524 2.46 -3.84 -4.97
CA VAL A 524 3.76 -3.49 -5.57
C VAL A 524 4.11 -4.46 -6.71
N HIS A 525 3.57 -5.68 -6.68
CA HIS A 525 3.81 -6.73 -7.67
C HIS A 525 2.68 -6.86 -8.69
N LEU A 526 1.88 -5.80 -8.89
CA LEU A 526 0.75 -5.82 -9.82
C LEU A 526 1.16 -6.35 -11.21
N PRO A 527 0.52 -7.41 -11.74
CA PRO A 527 0.97 -8.08 -12.96
C PRO A 527 0.51 -7.35 -14.23
N LEU A 528 1.04 -6.13 -14.46
CA LEU A 528 0.63 -5.24 -15.56
C LEU A 528 0.88 -5.79 -16.97
N GLN A 529 1.74 -6.81 -17.12
CA GLN A 529 2.01 -7.48 -18.40
C GLN A 529 1.38 -8.89 -18.46
N GLY A 530 0.60 -9.26 -17.44
CA GLY A 530 0.18 -10.62 -17.16
C GLY A 530 1.25 -11.43 -16.41
N LEU A 531 0.81 -12.35 -15.56
CA LEU A 531 1.68 -13.10 -14.63
C LEU A 531 2.75 -13.95 -15.32
N GLU A 532 2.50 -14.40 -16.56
CA GLU A 532 3.46 -15.19 -17.34
C GLU A 532 4.71 -14.40 -17.72
N LYS A 533 4.57 -13.08 -17.85
CA LYS A 533 5.62 -12.16 -18.29
C LYS A 533 6.19 -11.34 -17.15
N THR A 534 5.49 -11.29 -16.02
CA THR A 534 5.98 -10.64 -14.81
C THR A 534 7.17 -11.43 -14.26
N GLN A 535 8.38 -10.98 -14.60
CA GLN A 535 9.59 -11.41 -13.90
C GLN A 535 9.57 -10.76 -12.53
N LEU A 536 9.45 -11.60 -11.51
CA LEU A 536 9.35 -11.17 -10.12
C LEU A 536 10.74 -10.96 -9.55
N PRO A 537 11.15 -9.74 -9.18
CA PRO A 537 12.22 -9.54 -8.23
C PRO A 537 11.69 -9.80 -6.81
N ILE A 538 11.01 -10.94 -6.58
CA ILE A 538 10.56 -11.33 -5.24
C ILE A 538 11.80 -11.73 -4.44
N SER A 539 11.94 -11.17 -3.24
CA SER A 539 13.01 -11.50 -2.32
C SER A 539 12.98 -12.99 -1.96
N LYS A 540 14.15 -13.58 -1.67
CA LYS A 540 14.20 -14.99 -1.22
C LYS A 540 13.35 -15.23 0.03
N GLN A 541 13.25 -14.22 0.90
CA GLN A 541 12.41 -14.24 2.08
C GLN A 541 10.94 -14.40 1.69
N ARG A 542 10.44 -13.59 0.75
CA ARG A 542 9.04 -13.63 0.34
C ARG A 542 8.66 -14.93 -0.40
N ILE A 543 9.57 -15.50 -1.18
CA ILE A 543 9.39 -16.86 -1.74
C ILE A 543 9.23 -17.88 -0.61
N GLN A 544 10.06 -17.79 0.44
CA GLN A 544 10.00 -18.70 1.58
C GLN A 544 8.72 -18.51 2.40
N GLU A 545 8.29 -17.27 2.63
CA GLU A 545 7.01 -16.97 3.28
C GLU A 545 5.84 -17.58 2.50
N GLY A 546 5.82 -17.43 1.18
CA GLY A 546 4.82 -18.07 0.32
C GLY A 546 4.82 -19.59 0.48
N ARG A 547 6.00 -20.23 0.49
CA ARG A 547 6.13 -21.69 0.68
C ARG A 547 5.68 -22.14 2.07
N SER A 548 6.11 -21.45 3.13
CA SER A 548 5.67 -21.70 4.50
C SER A 548 4.15 -21.55 4.61
N TYR A 549 3.55 -20.53 4.01
CA TYR A 549 2.10 -20.37 3.99
C TYR A 549 1.39 -21.56 3.31
N LEU A 550 1.86 -21.98 2.12
CA LEU A 550 1.29 -23.14 1.43
C LEU A 550 1.39 -24.41 2.29
N GLN A 551 2.51 -24.61 2.99
CA GLN A 551 2.77 -25.82 3.77
C GLN A 551 2.08 -25.83 5.15
N GLU A 552 2.17 -24.74 5.88
CA GLU A 552 1.71 -24.64 7.27
C GLU A 552 0.23 -24.29 7.35
N VAL A 553 -0.25 -23.38 6.50
CA VAL A 553 -1.64 -22.91 6.51
C VAL A 553 -2.52 -23.72 5.56
N LEU A 554 -2.07 -23.92 4.31
CA LEU A 554 -2.86 -24.67 3.31
C LEU A 554 -2.59 -26.17 3.29
N HIS A 555 -1.62 -26.64 4.08
CA HIS A 555 -1.22 -28.04 4.16
C HIS A 555 -0.95 -28.67 2.78
N LEU A 556 -0.31 -27.90 1.90
CA LEU A 556 0.20 -28.33 0.60
C LEU A 556 1.67 -28.70 0.78
N ASN A 557 2.00 -29.99 0.74
CA ASN A 557 3.40 -30.41 0.75
C ASN A 557 4.00 -30.24 -0.63
N VAL A 558 4.66 -29.11 -0.82
CA VAL A 558 5.26 -28.68 -2.08
C VAL A 558 6.67 -29.27 -2.30
N GLU A 559 7.34 -29.68 -1.23
CA GLU A 559 8.77 -30.00 -1.26
C GLU A 559 9.11 -31.33 -1.95
N GLN A 560 8.11 -32.17 -2.24
CA GLN A 560 8.32 -33.50 -2.81
C GLN A 560 8.64 -33.49 -4.31
N THR A 561 8.45 -32.36 -5.00
CA THR A 561 8.72 -32.24 -6.44
C THR A 561 9.86 -31.26 -6.70
N HIS A 562 11.01 -31.75 -7.16
CA HIS A 562 12.12 -30.91 -7.65
C HIS A 562 11.77 -30.07 -8.91
N LEU A 563 10.55 -30.20 -9.43
CA LEU A 563 10.05 -29.52 -10.61
C LEU A 563 8.83 -28.66 -10.24
N PRO A 564 8.63 -27.50 -10.90
CA PRO A 564 7.43 -26.69 -10.71
C PRO A 564 6.16 -27.48 -11.04
N MET A 565 5.14 -27.32 -10.22
CA MET A 565 3.83 -27.93 -10.42
C MET A 565 3.13 -27.30 -11.64
N THR A 566 2.70 -28.17 -12.55
CA THR A 566 2.02 -27.80 -13.81
C THR A 566 0.49 -27.87 -13.68
N GLN A 567 -0.24 -27.67 -14.79
CA GLN A 567 -1.70 -27.80 -14.85
C GLN A 567 -2.27 -29.08 -14.21
N ALA A 568 -1.54 -30.20 -14.27
CA ALA A 568 -1.97 -31.47 -13.67
C ALA A 568 -2.18 -31.40 -12.14
N HIS A 569 -1.58 -30.40 -11.48
CA HIS A 569 -1.62 -30.20 -10.04
C HIS A 569 -2.61 -29.12 -9.60
N LEU A 570 -3.28 -28.43 -10.54
CA LEU A 570 -4.32 -27.45 -10.21
C LEU A 570 -5.43 -27.98 -9.30
N PRO A 571 -5.84 -29.27 -9.34
CA PRO A 571 -6.75 -29.86 -8.35
C PRO A 571 -6.41 -29.54 -6.87
N LEU A 572 -5.12 -29.36 -6.55
CA LEU A 572 -4.65 -29.00 -5.21
C LEU A 572 -5.05 -27.59 -4.77
N LEU A 573 -5.14 -26.65 -5.71
CA LEU A 573 -5.54 -25.27 -5.45
C LEU A 573 -7.05 -25.09 -5.61
N THR A 574 -7.65 -25.74 -6.62
CA THR A 574 -9.08 -25.62 -6.92
C THR A 574 -9.98 -26.10 -5.77
N ARG A 575 -9.51 -27.00 -4.90
CA ARG A 575 -10.22 -27.41 -3.67
C ARG A 575 -10.51 -26.28 -2.67
N PHE A 576 -9.84 -25.13 -2.79
CA PHE A 576 -10.11 -23.98 -1.95
C PHE A 576 -11.23 -23.09 -2.51
N TRP A 577 -11.76 -23.42 -3.70
CA TRP A 577 -12.94 -22.80 -4.27
C TRP A 577 -14.21 -23.49 -3.76
N VAL A 578 -14.77 -22.98 -2.66
CA VAL A 578 -15.90 -23.58 -1.95
C VAL A 578 -17.23 -22.92 -2.34
N HIS A 579 -17.65 -23.06 -3.59
CA HIS A 579 -18.84 -22.39 -4.13
C HIS A 579 -20.13 -22.67 -3.34
N ALA A 580 -20.27 -23.88 -2.79
CA ALA A 580 -21.42 -24.27 -1.99
C ALA A 580 -21.68 -23.34 -0.78
N GLN A 581 -20.62 -22.76 -0.19
CA GLN A 581 -20.76 -21.80 0.90
C GLN A 581 -21.42 -20.50 0.41
N VAL A 582 -21.07 -20.02 -0.78
CA VAL A 582 -21.68 -18.83 -1.39
C VAL A 582 -23.17 -19.07 -1.64
N GLU A 583 -23.52 -20.21 -2.22
CA GLU A 583 -24.94 -20.57 -2.45
C GLU A 583 -25.71 -20.67 -1.13
N HIS A 584 -25.10 -21.22 -0.09
CA HIS A 584 -25.69 -21.29 1.24
C HIS A 584 -25.94 -19.90 1.83
N LEU A 585 -24.94 -19.01 1.82
CA LEU A 585 -25.06 -17.65 2.32
C LEU A 585 -26.13 -16.86 1.54
N ASP A 586 -26.11 -16.92 0.22
CA ASP A 586 -27.12 -16.28 -0.63
C ASP A 586 -28.53 -16.82 -0.30
N GLN A 587 -28.68 -18.14 -0.11
CA GLN A 587 -29.95 -18.76 0.31
C GLN A 587 -30.40 -18.28 1.69
N LEU A 588 -29.50 -18.18 2.68
CA LEU A 588 -29.82 -17.67 4.02
C LEU A 588 -30.43 -16.27 3.97
N THR A 589 -29.93 -15.38 3.10
CA THR A 589 -30.51 -14.02 2.95
C THR A 589 -31.96 -14.04 2.45
N GLN A 590 -32.34 -15.05 1.67
CA GLN A 590 -33.67 -15.17 1.07
C GLN A 590 -34.69 -15.86 2.00
N MET A 591 -34.25 -16.46 3.10
CA MET A 591 -35.14 -17.21 4.01
C MET A 591 -36.14 -16.30 4.73
N SER A 592 -37.24 -16.92 5.18
CA SER A 592 -38.25 -16.28 6.02
C SER A 592 -37.69 -15.97 7.41
N ALA A 593 -38.10 -14.84 8.00
CA ALA A 593 -37.73 -14.45 9.37
C ALA A 593 -38.38 -15.31 10.48
N SER A 594 -38.94 -16.47 10.14
CA SER A 594 -39.54 -17.41 11.09
C SER A 594 -38.48 -18.33 11.67
N PHE A 595 -38.47 -18.50 12.99
CA PHE A 595 -37.53 -19.40 13.66
C PHE A 595 -37.70 -20.84 13.15
N PRO A 596 -36.60 -21.53 12.80
CA PRO A 596 -36.67 -22.92 12.33
C PRO A 596 -37.29 -23.84 13.36
N ARG A 597 -37.96 -24.90 12.90
CA ARG A 597 -38.45 -25.96 13.80
C ARG A 597 -37.25 -26.74 14.33
N LEU A 598 -37.25 -26.97 15.65
CA LEU A 598 -36.24 -27.79 16.33
C LEU A 598 -36.82 -29.12 16.81
N PRO A 599 -35.97 -30.13 17.06
CA PRO A 599 -36.31 -31.36 17.77
C PRO A 599 -36.93 -31.08 19.15
N ASP A 600 -37.81 -31.94 19.64
CA ASP A 600 -38.43 -31.75 20.96
C ASP A 600 -37.41 -31.95 22.10
N ASN A 601 -36.38 -32.78 21.84
CA ASN A 601 -35.27 -33.06 22.73
C ASN A 601 -34.10 -32.05 22.64
N LEU A 602 -34.24 -30.98 21.83
CA LEU A 602 -33.23 -29.93 21.68
C LEU A 602 -33.85 -28.55 21.94
N ARG A 603 -33.27 -27.79 22.88
CA ARG A 603 -33.74 -26.44 23.20
C ARG A 603 -32.61 -25.42 23.07
N PRO A 604 -32.81 -24.32 22.34
CA PRO A 604 -31.86 -23.22 22.31
C PRO A 604 -31.92 -22.46 23.64
N SER A 605 -30.79 -21.87 24.06
CA SER A 605 -30.83 -20.89 25.15
C SER A 605 -31.42 -19.56 24.66
N ASP A 606 -31.86 -18.71 25.60
CA ASP A 606 -32.35 -17.37 25.29
C ASP A 606 -31.28 -16.52 24.55
N GLU A 607 -30.01 -16.71 24.90
CA GLU A 607 -28.87 -16.06 24.23
C GLU A 607 -28.75 -16.48 22.77
N HIS A 608 -28.85 -17.78 22.48
CA HIS A 608 -28.83 -18.28 21.09
C HIS A 608 -30.00 -17.74 20.28
N LEU A 609 -31.20 -17.64 20.88
CA LEU A 609 -32.36 -17.08 20.21
C LEU A 609 -32.19 -15.58 19.93
N ALA A 610 -31.64 -14.82 20.88
CA ALA A 610 -31.36 -13.40 20.70
C ALA A 610 -30.31 -13.18 19.59
N LEU A 611 -29.22 -13.95 19.60
CA LEU A 611 -28.20 -13.93 18.56
C LEU A 611 -28.80 -14.28 17.19
N TRP A 612 -29.67 -15.29 17.13
CA TRP A 612 -30.37 -15.66 15.90
C TRP A 612 -31.20 -14.51 15.33
N GLN A 613 -31.99 -13.84 16.18
CA GLN A 613 -32.81 -12.71 15.74
C GLN A 613 -31.94 -11.56 15.23
N GLN A 614 -30.83 -11.27 15.89
CA GLN A 614 -29.88 -10.23 15.48
C GLN A 614 -29.25 -10.57 14.12
N THR A 615 -28.72 -11.78 13.96
CA THR A 615 -28.06 -12.22 12.71
C THR A 615 -29.06 -12.30 11.56
N GLN A 616 -30.28 -12.80 11.77
CA GLN A 616 -31.33 -12.82 10.74
C GLN A 616 -31.72 -11.41 10.29
N LYS A 617 -31.80 -10.45 11.22
CA LYS A 617 -32.04 -9.05 10.87
C LYS A 617 -30.92 -8.52 9.99
N ALA A 618 -29.66 -8.82 10.31
CA ALA A 618 -28.51 -8.41 9.51
C ALA A 618 -28.52 -9.06 8.11
N LEU A 619 -28.69 -10.39 8.03
CA LEU A 619 -28.76 -11.14 6.77
C LEU A 619 -29.91 -10.66 5.87
N SER A 620 -31.05 -10.26 6.45
CA SER A 620 -32.19 -9.76 5.67
C SER A 620 -31.90 -8.46 4.91
N GLN A 621 -30.89 -7.69 5.34
CA GLN A 621 -30.43 -6.47 4.67
C GLN A 621 -29.53 -6.78 3.47
N LEU A 622 -29.02 -8.01 3.35
CA LEU A 622 -28.10 -8.45 2.31
C LEU A 622 -28.78 -9.12 1.11
N LYS A 623 -30.12 -9.13 1.04
CA LYS A 623 -30.89 -9.81 -0.04
C LYS A 623 -30.51 -9.43 -1.47
N THR A 624 -29.99 -8.23 -1.67
CA THR A 624 -29.55 -7.72 -2.98
C THR A 624 -28.04 -7.83 -3.19
N GLN A 625 -27.30 -8.28 -2.18
CA GLN A 625 -25.84 -8.35 -2.18
C GLN A 625 -25.39 -9.80 -2.30
N THR A 626 -24.75 -10.15 -3.42
CA THR A 626 -24.19 -11.50 -3.62
C THR A 626 -23.02 -11.73 -2.67
N SER A 627 -22.93 -12.92 -2.06
CA SER A 627 -21.82 -13.31 -1.16
C SER A 627 -20.54 -13.78 -1.88
N GLY A 628 -20.51 -13.80 -3.21
CA GLY A 628 -19.43 -14.42 -4.00
C GLY A 628 -18.03 -13.85 -3.74
N ILE A 629 -17.94 -12.60 -3.26
CA ILE A 629 -16.67 -11.95 -2.93
C ILE A 629 -16.03 -12.55 -1.68
N TYR A 630 -16.83 -13.00 -0.71
CA TYR A 630 -16.34 -13.65 0.52
C TYR A 630 -15.51 -14.90 0.22
N LEU A 631 -15.90 -15.68 -0.79
CA LEU A 631 -15.11 -16.81 -1.26
C LEU A 631 -13.91 -16.34 -2.10
N ALA A 632 -14.17 -15.43 -3.05
CA ALA A 632 -13.18 -15.04 -4.04
C ALA A 632 -11.99 -14.30 -3.41
N GLU A 633 -12.17 -13.61 -2.30
CA GLU A 633 -11.09 -12.88 -1.62
C GLU A 633 -10.01 -13.82 -1.06
N LYS A 634 -10.40 -14.81 -0.24
CA LYS A 634 -9.48 -15.84 0.28
C LYS A 634 -8.86 -16.66 -0.84
N TYR A 635 -9.66 -17.01 -1.85
CA TYR A 635 -9.15 -17.77 -2.99
C TYR A 635 -8.11 -17.01 -3.80
N SER A 636 -8.35 -15.73 -4.09
CA SER A 636 -7.38 -14.86 -4.78
C SER A 636 -6.09 -14.76 -4.00
N PHE A 637 -6.18 -14.61 -2.67
CA PHE A 637 -5.01 -14.61 -1.79
C PHE A 637 -4.21 -15.93 -1.88
N TYR A 638 -4.87 -17.09 -1.85
CA TYR A 638 -4.20 -18.39 -1.98
C TYR A 638 -3.51 -18.56 -3.34
N LEU A 639 -4.13 -18.12 -4.43
CA LEU A 639 -3.54 -18.20 -5.77
C LEU A 639 -2.28 -17.32 -5.89
N LEU A 640 -2.27 -16.15 -5.25
CA LEU A 640 -1.11 -15.28 -5.26
C LEU A 640 0.00 -15.78 -4.34
N LYS A 641 -0.32 -16.36 -3.18
CA LYS A 641 0.69 -17.05 -2.36
C LYS A 641 1.32 -18.22 -3.13
N ALA A 642 0.54 -18.93 -3.94
CA ALA A 642 1.04 -19.97 -4.83
C ALA A 642 1.91 -19.44 -5.99
N TRP A 643 1.68 -18.19 -6.41
CA TRP A 643 2.53 -17.49 -7.38
C TRP A 643 3.84 -17.01 -6.74
N GLU A 644 3.78 -16.36 -5.57
CA GLU A 644 4.94 -15.86 -4.83
C GLU A 644 5.91 -16.99 -4.44
N SER A 645 5.38 -18.17 -4.09
CA SER A 645 6.18 -19.34 -3.71
C SER A 645 7.02 -19.93 -4.86
N GLN A 646 6.73 -19.52 -6.10
CA GLN A 646 7.29 -20.04 -7.36
C GLN A 646 7.13 -21.56 -7.50
N THR A 647 6.13 -22.12 -6.82
CA THR A 647 5.85 -23.55 -6.79
C THR A 647 5.12 -24.00 -8.04
N PHE A 648 4.16 -23.20 -8.49
CA PHE A 648 3.33 -23.49 -9.65
C PHE A 648 3.82 -22.71 -10.87
N THR A 649 3.61 -23.27 -12.06
CA THR A 649 3.90 -22.52 -13.30
C THR A 649 2.93 -21.34 -13.45
N ALA A 650 3.41 -20.21 -13.93
CA ALA A 650 2.59 -19.01 -14.13
C ALA A 650 1.39 -19.29 -15.05
N GLU A 651 1.58 -20.04 -16.13
CA GLU A 651 0.50 -20.46 -17.06
C GLU A 651 -0.65 -21.18 -16.34
N ALA A 652 -0.33 -22.06 -15.38
CA ALA A 652 -1.34 -22.81 -14.65
C ALA A 652 -2.17 -21.88 -13.74
N LEU A 653 -1.53 -20.90 -13.09
CA LEU A 653 -2.20 -19.95 -12.21
C LEU A 653 -3.03 -18.91 -12.96
N VAL A 654 -2.57 -18.46 -14.14
CA VAL A 654 -3.29 -17.48 -14.98
C VAL A 654 -4.70 -17.97 -15.33
N ALA A 655 -4.85 -19.26 -15.63
CA ALA A 655 -6.16 -19.84 -15.93
C ALA A 655 -7.13 -19.75 -14.74
N LEU A 656 -6.64 -19.99 -13.51
CA LEU A 656 -7.47 -19.91 -12.30
C LEU A 656 -7.79 -18.46 -11.91
N LEU A 657 -6.84 -17.53 -12.12
CA LEU A 657 -7.05 -16.11 -11.85
C LEU A 657 -8.04 -15.50 -12.85
N GLN A 658 -7.94 -15.86 -14.14
CA GLN A 658 -8.94 -15.48 -15.14
C GLN A 658 -10.33 -16.00 -14.76
N GLN A 659 -10.45 -17.27 -14.33
CA GLN A 659 -11.74 -17.82 -13.89
C GLN A 659 -12.29 -17.08 -12.66
N THR A 660 -11.42 -16.71 -11.72
CA THR A 660 -11.80 -15.92 -10.54
C THR A 660 -12.29 -14.53 -10.95
N GLN A 661 -11.59 -13.87 -11.88
CA GLN A 661 -11.99 -12.58 -12.43
C GLN A 661 -13.31 -12.66 -13.18
N ASP A 662 -13.50 -13.66 -14.05
CA ASP A 662 -14.73 -13.87 -14.82
C ASP A 662 -15.92 -14.13 -13.88
N TYR A 663 -15.71 -14.91 -12.82
CA TYR A 663 -16.71 -15.13 -11.79
C TYR A 663 -17.14 -13.81 -11.13
N LEU A 664 -16.17 -12.98 -10.70
CA LEU A 664 -16.46 -11.68 -10.10
C LEU A 664 -17.17 -10.74 -11.08
N HIS A 665 -16.70 -10.65 -12.33
CA HIS A 665 -17.34 -9.84 -13.36
C HIS A 665 -18.77 -10.31 -13.67
N GLY A 666 -19.04 -11.62 -13.61
CA GLY A 666 -20.37 -12.17 -13.81
C GLY A 666 -21.34 -11.96 -12.63
N LYS A 667 -20.81 -11.79 -11.41
CA LYS A 667 -21.60 -11.60 -10.19
C LYS A 667 -21.89 -10.13 -9.85
N TYR A 668 -21.00 -9.21 -10.24
CA TYR A 668 -21.14 -7.78 -9.94
C TYR A 668 -21.14 -6.95 -11.23
N GLN A 669 -21.88 -5.85 -11.27
CA GLN A 669 -21.97 -4.99 -12.46
C GLN A 669 -20.74 -4.10 -12.61
N ASN A 670 -20.08 -3.77 -11.50
CA ASN A 670 -18.85 -2.98 -11.45
C ASN A 670 -18.13 -3.20 -10.10
N ALA A 671 -16.92 -2.64 -9.98
CA ALA A 671 -16.11 -2.76 -8.77
C ALA A 671 -16.72 -2.08 -7.52
N GLN A 672 -17.51 -1.02 -7.68
CA GLN A 672 -18.17 -0.34 -6.56
C GLN A 672 -19.24 -1.24 -5.93
N GLU A 673 -20.03 -1.95 -6.75
CA GLU A 673 -21.00 -2.95 -6.27
C GLU A 673 -20.28 -4.11 -5.57
N LEU A 674 -19.14 -4.57 -6.11
CA LEU A 674 -18.31 -5.59 -5.47
C LEU A 674 -17.83 -5.15 -4.08
N LEU A 675 -17.24 -3.96 -3.95
CA LEU A 675 -16.74 -3.44 -2.67
C LEU A 675 -17.88 -3.20 -1.67
N THR A 676 -19.02 -2.71 -2.14
CA THR A 676 -20.20 -2.49 -1.28
C THR A 676 -20.75 -3.82 -0.76
N ALA A 677 -20.85 -4.83 -1.62
CA ALA A 677 -21.27 -6.17 -1.23
C ALA A 677 -20.29 -6.77 -0.21
N TRP A 678 -18.98 -6.63 -0.46
CA TRP A 678 -17.94 -7.12 0.43
C TRP A 678 -18.04 -6.48 1.82
N LEU A 679 -18.09 -5.15 1.90
CA LEU A 679 -18.23 -4.43 3.16
C LEU A 679 -19.47 -4.88 3.94
N ALA A 680 -20.59 -5.07 3.25
CA ALA A 680 -21.85 -5.49 3.88
C ALA A 680 -21.76 -6.92 4.43
N TRP A 681 -21.12 -7.84 3.73
CA TRP A 681 -20.88 -9.21 4.21
C TRP A 681 -19.84 -9.25 5.33
N GLU A 682 -18.78 -8.45 5.27
CA GLU A 682 -17.75 -8.34 6.30
C GLU A 682 -18.33 -7.88 7.64
N GLN A 683 -19.29 -6.94 7.63
CA GLN A 683 -20.00 -6.49 8.83
C GLN A 683 -20.85 -7.58 9.51
N VAL A 684 -21.27 -8.60 8.75
CA VAL A 684 -22.10 -9.70 9.24
C VAL A 684 -21.26 -10.90 9.65
N LEU A 685 -20.21 -11.23 8.90
CA LEU A 685 -19.40 -12.44 9.10
C LEU A 685 -18.07 -12.17 9.83
N GLY A 686 -17.50 -10.98 9.70
CA GLY A 686 -16.17 -10.63 10.24
C GLY A 686 -16.17 -10.20 11.70
N GLN A 687 -17.26 -10.37 12.46
CA GLN A 687 -17.32 -9.93 13.86
C GLN A 687 -16.38 -10.73 14.79
N ASP A 688 -16.04 -11.97 14.40
CA ASP A 688 -15.16 -12.87 15.15
C ASP A 688 -13.74 -12.94 14.54
N ASP A 689 -13.47 -12.24 13.42
CA ASP A 689 -12.15 -12.20 12.80
C ASP A 689 -11.24 -11.23 13.59
N GLU A 690 -9.97 -11.62 13.83
CA GLU A 690 -8.99 -10.78 14.56
C GLU A 690 -8.73 -9.45 13.83
N HIS A 691 -8.80 -9.46 12.50
CA HIS A 691 -8.55 -8.30 11.63
C HIS A 691 -9.63 -8.21 10.52
N PRO A 692 -10.82 -7.65 10.81
CA PRO A 692 -11.88 -7.49 9.82
C PRO A 692 -11.55 -6.35 8.85
N LEU A 693 -11.83 -6.54 7.56
CA LEU A 693 -11.43 -5.61 6.48
C LEU A 693 -12.34 -4.37 6.34
N ILE A 694 -13.11 -4.04 7.37
CA ILE A 694 -14.15 -3.00 7.31
C ILE A 694 -13.55 -1.63 6.98
N ARG A 695 -12.37 -1.30 7.53
CA ARG A 695 -11.75 0.02 7.34
C ARG A 695 -11.14 0.16 5.95
N GLU A 696 -10.45 -0.87 5.51
CA GLU A 696 -9.81 -1.02 4.20
C GLU A 696 -10.86 -0.91 3.09
N LEU A 697 -11.97 -1.65 3.21
CA LEU A 697 -13.07 -1.60 2.25
C LEU A 697 -13.76 -0.23 2.23
N THR A 698 -13.95 0.37 3.40
CA THR A 698 -14.52 1.72 3.51
C THR A 698 -13.60 2.76 2.86
N TRP A 699 -12.29 2.64 3.08
CA TRP A 699 -11.29 3.50 2.45
C TRP A 699 -11.32 3.37 0.93
N HIS A 700 -11.31 2.15 0.40
CA HIS A 700 -11.33 1.88 -1.04
C HIS A 700 -12.62 2.33 -1.73
N LEU A 701 -13.73 2.46 -0.99
CA LEU A 701 -14.99 3.04 -1.48
C LEU A 701 -14.99 4.57 -1.49
N GLN A 702 -14.14 5.21 -0.68
CA GLN A 702 -14.12 6.66 -0.46
C GLN A 702 -12.98 7.36 -1.21
N ASP A 703 -11.80 6.74 -1.32
CA ASP A 703 -10.63 7.33 -1.96
C ASP A 703 -10.76 7.30 -3.49
N VAL A 704 -10.76 8.47 -4.12
CA VAL A 704 -10.90 8.63 -5.58
C VAL A 704 -9.73 8.03 -6.37
N GLY A 705 -8.57 7.82 -5.73
CA GLY A 705 -7.40 7.20 -6.34
C GLY A 705 -7.44 5.68 -6.36
N SER A 706 -8.27 5.05 -5.50
CA SER A 706 -8.45 3.59 -5.40
C SER A 706 -8.57 2.92 -6.78
N LEU A 707 -7.67 1.96 -7.07
CA LEU A 707 -7.60 1.31 -8.39
C LEU A 707 -8.88 0.59 -8.78
N PHE A 708 -9.73 0.20 -7.81
CA PHE A 708 -11.04 -0.38 -8.08
C PHE A 708 -11.93 0.53 -8.95
N HIS A 709 -11.82 1.87 -8.81
CA HIS A 709 -12.58 2.82 -9.61
C HIS A 709 -12.13 2.90 -11.07
N TRP A 710 -10.91 2.42 -11.35
CA TRP A 710 -10.26 2.52 -12.67
C TRP A 710 -10.24 1.18 -13.40
N LEU A 711 -10.72 0.10 -12.78
CA LEU A 711 -10.76 -1.23 -13.38
C LEU A 711 -11.69 -1.25 -14.59
N PRO A 712 -11.20 -1.71 -15.76
CA PRO A 712 -12.07 -1.94 -16.90
C PRO A 712 -12.97 -3.14 -16.60
N TRP A 713 -14.27 -2.90 -16.46
CA TRP A 713 -15.24 -3.94 -16.17
C TRP A 713 -15.87 -4.47 -17.45
N SER A 714 -15.80 -5.78 -17.67
CA SER A 714 -16.38 -6.43 -18.86
C SER A 714 -17.16 -7.66 -18.45
N GLN A 715 -18.45 -7.69 -18.78
CA GLN A 715 -19.32 -8.83 -18.51
C GLN A 715 -18.90 -10.02 -19.39
N PRO A 716 -18.50 -11.17 -18.80
CA PRO A 716 -18.10 -12.32 -19.59
C PRO A 716 -19.32 -12.95 -20.28
N PRO A 717 -19.13 -13.72 -21.37
CA PRO A 717 -20.18 -14.56 -21.95
C PRO A 717 -20.88 -15.43 -20.89
N GLN A 718 -22.17 -15.67 -21.06
CA GLN A 718 -23.00 -16.38 -20.07
C GLN A 718 -22.47 -17.79 -19.67
N GLN A 719 -21.72 -18.45 -20.56
CA GLN A 719 -21.07 -19.75 -20.31
C GLN A 719 -19.82 -19.67 -19.43
N GLN A 720 -19.20 -18.48 -19.31
CA GLN A 720 -18.04 -18.19 -18.46
C GLN A 720 -18.45 -17.51 -17.14
N GLN A 721 -19.71 -17.08 -17.03
CA GLN A 721 -20.31 -16.56 -15.79
C GLN A 721 -20.65 -17.67 -14.77
N THR A 722 -20.58 -18.95 -15.18
CA THR A 722 -20.92 -20.08 -14.34
C THR A 722 -19.69 -20.66 -13.65
N THR A 723 -19.86 -21.08 -12.40
CA THR A 723 -18.86 -21.82 -11.62
C THR A 723 -18.23 -22.96 -12.44
N PRO A 724 -16.91 -23.14 -12.40
CA PRO A 724 -16.26 -24.24 -13.10
C PRO A 724 -16.90 -25.58 -12.74
N ALA A 725 -17.11 -26.45 -13.73
CA ALA A 725 -17.85 -27.70 -13.54
C ALA A 725 -17.26 -28.61 -12.45
N TRP A 726 -15.94 -28.57 -12.22
CA TRP A 726 -15.26 -29.33 -11.16
C TRP A 726 -15.54 -28.78 -9.75
N ALA A 727 -16.00 -27.53 -9.63
CA ALA A 727 -16.23 -26.85 -8.36
C ALA A 727 -17.70 -26.91 -7.93
N HIS A 728 -18.58 -27.42 -8.79
CA HIS A 728 -20.01 -27.43 -8.55
C HIS A 728 -20.44 -28.81 -8.03
N LEU A 729 -20.60 -28.93 -6.70
CA LEU A 729 -21.43 -29.99 -6.14
C LEU A 729 -22.89 -29.54 -6.15
N ASN A 730 -23.79 -30.43 -6.54
CA ASN A 730 -25.21 -30.13 -6.41
C ASN A 730 -25.65 -30.24 -4.93
N THR A 731 -26.77 -29.59 -4.60
CA THR A 731 -27.30 -29.56 -3.22
C THR A 731 -27.63 -30.94 -2.67
N HIS A 732 -27.96 -31.91 -3.53
CA HIS A 732 -28.19 -33.30 -3.11
C HIS A 732 -26.88 -34.00 -2.72
N GLU A 733 -25.80 -33.83 -3.48
CA GLU A 733 -24.47 -34.36 -3.13
C GLU A 733 -23.97 -33.80 -1.80
N LEU A 734 -24.13 -32.49 -1.58
CA LEU A 734 -23.84 -31.86 -0.30
C LEU A 734 -24.69 -32.44 0.83
N ALA A 735 -25.99 -32.69 0.59
CA ALA A 735 -26.87 -33.28 1.61
C ALA A 735 -26.42 -34.69 2.03
N ARG A 736 -25.98 -35.51 1.06
CA ARG A 736 -25.45 -36.86 1.34
C ARG A 736 -24.21 -36.80 2.23
N LEU A 737 -23.26 -35.92 1.91
CA LEU A 737 -22.02 -35.75 2.68
C LEU A 737 -22.28 -35.19 4.08
N ASN A 738 -23.29 -34.34 4.24
CA ASN A 738 -23.57 -33.65 5.50
C ASN A 738 -24.45 -34.45 6.48
N LEU A 739 -24.79 -35.71 6.19
CA LEU A 739 -25.42 -36.59 7.19
C LEU A 739 -24.53 -36.76 8.44
N CYS A 740 -23.21 -36.71 8.29
CA CYS A 740 -22.25 -36.80 9.40
C CYS A 740 -21.80 -35.44 9.98
N ALA A 741 -22.37 -34.31 9.54
CA ALA A 741 -21.88 -32.98 9.94
C ALA A 741 -21.79 -32.74 11.47
N PRO A 742 -22.67 -33.30 12.32
CA PRO A 742 -22.51 -33.23 13.78
C PRO A 742 -21.30 -33.98 14.33
N LEU A 743 -20.66 -34.87 13.57
CA LEU A 743 -19.45 -35.61 13.96
C LEU A 743 -18.19 -34.87 13.50
N THR A 744 -18.13 -34.44 12.24
CA THR A 744 -16.91 -33.88 11.62
C THR A 744 -16.98 -32.42 11.17
N GLY A 745 -18.16 -31.81 11.24
CA GLY A 745 -18.41 -30.46 10.74
C GLY A 745 -18.98 -30.46 9.31
N PRO A 746 -19.44 -29.30 8.83
CA PRO A 746 -20.10 -29.21 7.53
C PRO A 746 -19.13 -29.48 6.38
N GLN A 747 -19.54 -30.35 5.47
CA GLN A 747 -18.82 -30.70 4.24
C GLN A 747 -19.29 -29.78 3.10
N TRP A 748 -18.40 -28.89 2.65
CA TRP A 748 -18.73 -27.92 1.61
C TRP A 748 -18.19 -28.28 0.21
N GLN A 749 -17.46 -29.39 0.12
CA GLN A 749 -16.83 -29.86 -1.11
C GLN A 749 -16.69 -31.38 -1.08
N TRP A 750 -16.36 -31.96 -2.23
CA TRP A 750 -16.13 -33.40 -2.31
C TRP A 750 -14.87 -33.74 -1.52
N PRO A 751 -14.87 -34.83 -0.71
CA PRO A 751 -13.68 -35.29 -0.02
C PRO A 751 -12.52 -35.45 -0.99
N GLN A 752 -11.31 -35.06 -0.58
CA GLN A 752 -10.12 -35.20 -1.41
C GLN A 752 -9.30 -36.38 -0.91
N VAL A 753 -8.70 -37.15 -1.82
CA VAL A 753 -7.70 -38.15 -1.43
C VAL A 753 -6.50 -37.40 -0.85
N GLY A 754 -6.20 -37.64 0.43
CA GLY A 754 -5.25 -36.85 1.19
C GLY A 754 -3.80 -37.05 0.73
N GLN A 755 -2.96 -36.08 1.07
CA GLN A 755 -1.51 -36.22 0.96
C GLN A 755 -0.96 -37.04 2.14
N ASN A 756 0.25 -37.60 2.00
CA ASN A 756 0.82 -38.59 2.90
C ASN A 756 0.70 -38.28 4.41
N VAL A 757 0.76 -37.01 4.84
CA VAL A 757 0.70 -36.63 6.26
C VAL A 757 -0.72 -36.69 6.83
N ARG A 758 -1.72 -36.04 6.21
CA ARG A 758 -3.12 -36.14 6.65
C ARG A 758 -3.63 -37.58 6.61
N ASN A 759 -3.10 -38.38 5.69
CA ASN A 759 -3.45 -39.81 5.64
C ASN A 759 -2.99 -40.58 6.87
N GLN A 760 -1.90 -40.16 7.53
CA GLN A 760 -1.41 -40.78 8.77
C GLN A 760 -2.32 -40.46 9.96
N ASP A 761 -2.75 -39.21 10.10
CA ASP A 761 -3.66 -38.81 11.19
C ASP A 761 -4.99 -39.54 11.10
N VAL A 762 -5.56 -39.61 9.88
CA VAL A 762 -6.82 -40.36 9.64
C VAL A 762 -6.60 -41.86 9.84
N HIS A 763 -5.46 -42.43 9.44
CA HIS A 763 -5.09 -43.82 9.73
C HIS A 763 -5.04 -44.09 11.23
N GLN A 764 -4.35 -43.22 11.98
CA GLN A 764 -4.19 -43.37 13.41
C GLN A 764 -5.54 -43.30 14.12
N TRP A 765 -6.39 -42.34 13.76
CA TRP A 765 -7.74 -42.24 14.30
C TRP A 765 -8.60 -43.48 14.01
N LEU A 766 -8.59 -44.01 12.78
CA LEU A 766 -9.31 -45.24 12.42
C LEU A 766 -8.81 -46.46 13.21
N SER A 767 -7.49 -46.56 13.39
CA SER A 767 -6.85 -47.63 14.16
C SER A 767 -7.15 -47.53 15.65
N GLU A 768 -7.05 -46.34 16.25
CA GLU A 768 -7.23 -46.15 17.70
C GLU A 768 -8.71 -46.17 18.12
N SER A 769 -9.60 -45.59 17.30
CA SER A 769 -11.02 -45.41 17.66
C SER A 769 -11.91 -46.57 17.22
N TYR A 770 -11.63 -47.16 16.05
CA TYR A 770 -12.47 -48.21 15.45
C TYR A 770 -11.73 -49.55 15.25
N LEU A 771 -10.44 -49.61 15.56
CA LEU A 771 -9.60 -50.81 15.35
C LEU A 771 -9.56 -51.26 13.89
N LEU A 772 -9.66 -50.32 12.95
CA LEU A 772 -9.63 -50.59 11.50
C LEU A 772 -8.23 -50.33 10.93
N HIS A 773 -7.68 -51.32 10.22
CA HIS A 773 -6.31 -51.29 9.70
C HIS A 773 -6.26 -51.35 8.17
N ASP A 774 -7.33 -51.79 7.52
CA ASP A 774 -7.39 -51.89 6.05
C ASP A 774 -8.79 -51.69 5.45
N ALA A 775 -8.83 -51.65 4.11
CA ALA A 775 -10.05 -51.46 3.33
C ALA A 775 -11.07 -52.61 3.49
N GLN A 776 -10.62 -53.83 3.79
CA GLN A 776 -11.51 -54.98 3.95
C GLN A 776 -12.24 -54.88 5.29
N GLU A 777 -11.51 -54.57 6.36
CA GLU A 777 -12.07 -54.31 7.69
C GLU A 777 -13.07 -53.15 7.66
N LEU A 778 -12.71 -52.04 6.98
CA LEU A 778 -13.63 -50.92 6.79
C LEU A 778 -14.93 -51.34 6.07
N ASN A 779 -14.84 -52.04 4.93
CA ASN A 779 -16.05 -52.45 4.20
C ASN A 779 -16.92 -53.42 5.02
N HIS A 780 -16.30 -54.28 5.83
CA HIS A 780 -17.04 -55.14 6.75
C HIS A 780 -17.79 -54.33 7.81
N PHE A 781 -17.12 -53.34 8.41
CA PHE A 781 -17.72 -52.49 9.43
C PHE A 781 -18.83 -51.59 8.87
N LEU A 782 -18.66 -51.01 7.68
CA LEU A 782 -19.72 -50.28 6.98
C LEU A 782 -20.93 -51.19 6.69
N GLY A 783 -20.68 -52.46 6.32
CA GLY A 783 -21.72 -53.47 6.17
C GLY A 783 -22.46 -53.78 7.48
N PHE A 784 -21.72 -53.86 8.61
CA PHE A 784 -22.29 -53.99 9.94
C PHE A 784 -23.20 -52.81 10.29
N LEU A 785 -22.74 -51.56 10.12
CA LEU A 785 -23.55 -50.36 10.37
C LEU A 785 -24.83 -50.33 9.52
N ARG A 786 -24.76 -50.78 8.26
CA ARG A 786 -25.93 -50.92 7.38
C ARG A 786 -26.93 -51.94 7.93
N ASP A 787 -26.49 -53.15 8.25
CA ASP A 787 -27.38 -54.29 8.52
C ASP A 787 -27.89 -54.34 9.96
N ALA A 788 -27.02 -54.03 10.92
CA ALA A 788 -27.27 -54.17 12.35
C ALA A 788 -26.97 -52.88 13.10
N GLY A 789 -25.72 -52.41 13.04
CA GLY A 789 -25.22 -51.21 13.72
C GLY A 789 -25.28 -51.28 15.25
N ASP A 790 -24.92 -50.17 15.89
CA ASP A 790 -25.01 -50.01 17.34
C ASP A 790 -26.48 -50.03 17.80
N ARG A 791 -27.41 -49.59 16.94
CA ARG A 791 -28.86 -49.66 17.21
C ARG A 791 -29.33 -51.08 17.59
N GLN A 792 -28.68 -52.13 17.08
CA GLN A 792 -29.04 -53.50 17.43
C GLN A 792 -28.73 -53.81 18.90
N ASP A 793 -27.65 -53.26 19.45
CA ASP A 793 -27.32 -53.38 20.88
C ASP A 793 -28.46 -52.82 21.73
N PHE A 794 -28.96 -51.63 21.39
CA PHE A 794 -30.14 -51.05 22.04
C PHE A 794 -31.37 -51.96 21.93
N ILE A 795 -31.72 -52.40 20.71
CA ILE A 795 -32.93 -53.21 20.46
C ILE A 795 -32.90 -54.53 21.22
N VAL A 796 -31.74 -55.18 21.29
CA VAL A 796 -31.61 -56.51 21.90
C VAL A 796 -31.44 -56.42 23.41
N ASN A 797 -30.57 -55.52 23.88
CA ASN A 797 -30.14 -55.51 25.28
C ASN A 797 -30.91 -54.51 26.13
N TYR A 798 -31.48 -53.45 25.56
CA TYR A 798 -32.04 -52.34 26.34
C TYR A 798 -33.54 -52.10 26.11
N ALA A 799 -34.00 -52.21 24.86
CA ALA A 799 -35.42 -52.05 24.52
C ALA A 799 -36.36 -53.00 25.30
N PRO A 800 -36.00 -54.26 25.64
CA PRO A 800 -36.86 -55.12 26.46
C PRO A 800 -37.21 -54.55 27.84
N PHE A 801 -36.34 -53.71 28.42
CA PHE A 801 -36.60 -53.07 29.72
C PHE A 801 -37.71 -52.04 29.67
N THR A 802 -37.98 -51.45 28.49
CA THR A 802 -39.12 -50.54 28.29
C THR A 802 -40.47 -51.23 28.53
N LEU A 803 -40.51 -52.56 28.36
CA LEU A 803 -41.69 -53.40 28.58
C LEU A 803 -41.74 -54.02 29.99
N ASN A 804 -40.66 -53.93 30.78
CA ASN A 804 -40.55 -54.59 32.08
C ASN A 804 -39.79 -53.74 33.12
N ALA A 805 -40.48 -52.71 33.63
CA ALA A 805 -39.93 -51.80 34.64
C ALA A 805 -39.46 -52.50 35.93
N THR A 806 -40.11 -53.60 36.33
CA THR A 806 -39.71 -54.37 37.52
C THR A 806 -38.33 -54.98 37.33
N ARG A 807 -38.07 -55.55 36.14
CA ARG A 807 -36.76 -56.15 35.84
C ARG A 807 -35.66 -55.09 35.74
N LEU A 808 -35.96 -53.94 35.14
CA LEU A 808 -35.05 -52.79 35.08
C LEU A 808 -34.65 -52.31 36.48
N GLN A 809 -35.62 -52.16 37.38
CA GLN A 809 -35.37 -51.72 38.74
C GLN A 809 -34.50 -52.73 39.52
N MET A 810 -34.75 -54.04 39.35
CA MET A 810 -33.93 -55.07 39.98
C MET A 810 -32.46 -55.04 39.53
N GLU A 811 -32.20 -54.77 38.25
CA GLU A 811 -30.83 -54.64 37.75
C GLU A 811 -30.13 -53.37 38.22
N LEU A 812 -30.83 -52.24 38.24
CA LEU A 812 -30.28 -51.00 38.80
C LEU A 812 -29.95 -51.14 40.29
N GLU A 813 -30.83 -51.76 41.07
CA GLU A 813 -30.60 -52.07 42.49
C GLU A 813 -29.39 -53.00 42.69
N HIS A 814 -29.14 -53.92 41.75
CA HIS A 814 -27.96 -54.79 41.80
C HIS A 814 -26.65 -54.00 41.69
N PHE A 815 -26.58 -53.04 40.76
CA PHE A 815 -25.39 -52.20 40.60
C PHE A 815 -25.20 -51.22 41.77
N GLU A 816 -26.28 -50.71 42.35
CA GLU A 816 -26.23 -49.80 43.50
C GLU A 816 -25.73 -50.47 44.80
N GLN A 817 -25.83 -51.80 44.90
CA GLN A 817 -25.30 -52.58 46.01
C GLN A 817 -23.80 -52.91 45.89
N GLN A 818 -23.19 -52.68 44.73
CA GLN A 818 -21.78 -52.96 44.50
C GLN A 818 -20.91 -51.76 44.89
N THR A 819 -19.86 -52.00 45.68
CA THR A 819 -18.93 -50.95 46.16
C THR A 819 -17.92 -50.47 45.11
N GLN A 820 -17.68 -51.25 44.04
CA GLN A 820 -16.74 -50.89 42.99
C GLN A 820 -17.19 -51.50 41.66
N LEU A 821 -17.53 -50.64 40.69
CA LEU A 821 -17.99 -51.02 39.35
C LEU A 821 -16.82 -50.98 38.36
N SER A 822 -16.77 -51.94 37.43
CA SER A 822 -15.90 -51.82 36.25
C SER A 822 -16.39 -50.69 35.34
N MET A 823 -15.56 -50.23 34.39
CA MET A 823 -16.03 -49.20 33.44
C MET A 823 -17.19 -49.70 32.58
N GLU A 824 -17.17 -50.98 32.16
CA GLU A 824 -18.27 -51.60 31.41
C GLU A 824 -19.57 -51.62 32.24
N ASP A 825 -19.50 -51.97 33.53
CA ASP A 825 -20.66 -51.96 34.43
C ASP A 825 -21.20 -50.54 34.65
N LYS A 826 -20.32 -49.53 34.75
CA LYS A 826 -20.73 -48.13 34.85
C LYS A 826 -21.48 -47.67 33.61
N VAL A 827 -20.95 -47.96 32.41
CA VAL A 827 -21.60 -47.63 31.13
C VAL A 827 -22.95 -48.33 31.02
N HIS A 828 -23.01 -49.62 31.37
CA HIS A 828 -24.25 -50.37 31.35
C HIS A 828 -25.29 -49.82 32.34
N GLN A 829 -24.90 -49.56 33.59
CA GLN A 829 -25.76 -48.92 34.59
C GLN A 829 -26.29 -47.56 34.11
N GLN A 830 -25.43 -46.75 33.50
CA GLN A 830 -25.80 -45.45 32.94
C GLN A 830 -26.85 -45.60 31.83
N ARG A 831 -26.64 -46.51 30.86
CA ARG A 831 -27.61 -46.80 29.80
C ARG A 831 -28.95 -47.29 30.34
N LEU A 832 -28.96 -48.16 31.35
CA LEU A 832 -30.19 -48.58 32.04
C LEU A 832 -30.93 -47.39 32.69
N ARG A 833 -30.20 -46.44 33.29
CA ARG A 833 -30.79 -45.20 33.82
C ARG A 833 -31.37 -44.32 32.71
N MET A 834 -30.70 -44.24 31.55
CA MET A 834 -31.25 -43.50 30.40
C MET A 834 -32.58 -44.12 29.93
N VAL A 835 -32.65 -45.46 29.83
CA VAL A 835 -33.87 -46.19 29.47
C VAL A 835 -34.98 -45.95 30.50
N GLN A 836 -34.65 -46.01 31.79
CA GLN A 836 -35.60 -45.78 32.89
C GLN A 836 -36.27 -44.40 32.79
N HIS A 837 -35.48 -43.36 32.47
CA HIS A 837 -35.96 -41.98 32.39
C HIS A 837 -36.44 -41.59 31.00
N ASN A 838 -36.36 -42.49 30.01
CA ASN A 838 -36.54 -42.18 28.59
C ASN A 838 -35.76 -40.93 28.18
N ALA A 839 -34.50 -40.86 28.58
CA ALA A 839 -33.67 -39.68 28.38
C ALA A 839 -33.60 -39.31 26.89
N LEU A 840 -33.87 -38.05 26.56
CA LEU A 840 -33.93 -37.54 25.17
C LEU A 840 -34.89 -38.30 24.24
N GLY A 841 -35.83 -39.09 24.78
CA GLY A 841 -36.80 -39.88 24.00
C GLY A 841 -36.25 -41.18 23.40
N ILE A 842 -35.10 -41.68 23.88
CA ILE A 842 -34.43 -42.86 23.30
C ILE A 842 -35.31 -44.11 23.15
N ASN A 843 -36.34 -44.28 23.98
CA ASN A 843 -37.23 -45.44 23.91
C ASN A 843 -38.27 -45.33 22.79
N ASP A 844 -38.53 -44.11 22.31
CA ASP A 844 -39.57 -43.81 21.32
C ASP A 844 -39.01 -43.56 19.91
N LEU A 845 -37.68 -43.43 19.79
CA LEU A 845 -36.99 -43.08 18.56
C LEU A 845 -36.28 -44.28 17.93
N ASP A 846 -36.22 -44.32 16.60
CA ASP A 846 -35.30 -45.21 15.89
C ASP A 846 -33.89 -44.60 15.91
N LEU A 847 -32.92 -45.28 16.54
CA LEU A 847 -31.55 -44.81 16.70
C LEU A 847 -30.66 -45.03 15.47
N THR A 848 -31.22 -45.43 14.32
CA THR A 848 -30.48 -45.63 13.06
C THR A 848 -29.67 -44.41 12.60
N ALA A 849 -30.07 -43.20 12.98
CA ALA A 849 -29.37 -41.97 12.61
C ALA A 849 -27.89 -41.96 13.06
N TRP A 850 -27.61 -42.55 14.22
CA TRP A 850 -26.26 -42.70 14.75
C TRP A 850 -25.37 -43.56 13.84
N ASP A 851 -25.87 -44.73 13.43
CA ASP A 851 -25.16 -45.62 12.52
C ASP A 851 -24.96 -44.99 11.14
N VAL A 852 -25.97 -44.26 10.64
CA VAL A 852 -25.90 -43.54 9.36
C VAL A 852 -24.81 -42.47 9.40
N ALA A 853 -24.75 -41.66 10.46
CA ALA A 853 -23.74 -40.61 10.60
C ALA A 853 -22.33 -41.20 10.62
N GLN A 854 -22.10 -42.27 11.41
CA GLN A 854 -20.82 -42.98 11.45
C GLN A 854 -20.45 -43.61 10.10
N MET A 855 -21.41 -44.22 9.42
CA MET A 855 -21.18 -44.86 8.12
C MET A 855 -20.71 -43.84 7.08
N VAL A 856 -21.30 -42.65 7.04
CA VAL A 856 -20.89 -41.58 6.13
C VAL A 856 -19.49 -41.06 6.50
N ASP A 857 -19.24 -40.83 7.80
CA ASP A 857 -17.94 -40.36 8.28
C ASP A 857 -16.79 -41.32 7.92
N LEU A 858 -16.97 -42.60 8.23
CA LEU A 858 -15.99 -43.65 7.96
C LEU A 858 -15.80 -43.91 6.46
N ALA A 859 -16.86 -43.80 5.66
CA ALA A 859 -16.73 -43.88 4.20
C ALA A 859 -15.92 -42.71 3.63
N ILE A 860 -16.13 -41.49 4.13
CA ILE A 860 -15.33 -40.32 3.77
C ILE A 860 -13.87 -40.52 4.17
N ALA A 861 -13.59 -40.92 5.40
CA ALA A 861 -12.24 -41.20 5.90
C ALA A 861 -11.53 -42.27 5.06
N GLY A 862 -12.22 -43.38 4.78
CA GLY A 862 -11.71 -44.47 3.94
C GLY A 862 -11.40 -44.02 2.51
N TYR A 863 -12.20 -43.13 1.94
CA TYR A 863 -11.90 -42.53 0.63
C TYR A 863 -10.66 -41.62 0.69
N GLN A 864 -10.56 -40.78 1.72
CA GLN A 864 -9.45 -39.84 1.89
C GLN A 864 -8.09 -40.56 1.96
N ILE A 865 -8.01 -41.72 2.63
CA ILE A 865 -6.77 -42.52 2.72
C ILE A 865 -6.59 -43.53 1.59
N GLY A 866 -7.50 -43.55 0.60
CA GLY A 866 -7.41 -44.42 -0.58
C GLY A 866 -7.83 -45.88 -0.35
N TRP A 867 -8.51 -46.19 0.75
CA TRP A 867 -9.12 -47.52 0.98
C TRP A 867 -10.39 -47.73 0.17
N LEU A 868 -11.12 -46.65 -0.11
CA LEU A 868 -12.31 -46.65 -0.96
C LEU A 868 -12.05 -45.86 -2.25
N THR A 869 -12.51 -46.40 -3.37
CA THR A 869 -12.60 -45.69 -4.65
C THR A 869 -13.79 -44.73 -4.65
N HIS A 870 -13.82 -43.81 -5.63
CA HIS A 870 -14.95 -42.88 -5.81
C HIS A 870 -16.30 -43.59 -5.89
N MET A 871 -16.38 -44.64 -6.72
CA MET A 871 -17.61 -45.43 -6.87
C MET A 871 -18.02 -46.15 -5.57
N GLN A 872 -17.06 -46.57 -4.75
CA GLN A 872 -17.37 -47.20 -3.46
C GLN A 872 -17.86 -46.17 -2.44
N LEU A 873 -17.28 -44.97 -2.40
CA LEU A 873 -17.79 -43.88 -1.58
C LEU A 873 -19.24 -43.53 -1.99
N GLU A 874 -19.49 -43.34 -3.28
CA GLU A 874 -20.84 -43.08 -3.79
C GLU A 874 -21.84 -44.17 -3.39
N HIS A 875 -21.45 -45.44 -3.48
CA HIS A 875 -22.28 -46.56 -3.08
C HIS A 875 -22.66 -46.50 -1.59
N TRP A 876 -21.70 -46.19 -0.71
CA TRP A 876 -21.96 -46.07 0.72
C TRP A 876 -22.79 -44.83 1.06
N LEU A 877 -22.56 -43.70 0.39
CA LEU A 877 -23.39 -42.51 0.51
C LEU A 877 -24.84 -42.76 0.06
N ASP A 878 -25.05 -43.49 -1.04
CA ASP A 878 -26.40 -43.89 -1.48
C ASP A 878 -27.09 -44.80 -0.48
N THR A 879 -26.33 -45.75 0.09
CA THR A 879 -26.84 -46.66 1.13
C THR A 879 -27.25 -45.89 2.39
N ALA A 880 -26.42 -44.94 2.82
CA ALA A 880 -26.73 -44.04 3.94
C ALA A 880 -28.01 -43.24 3.72
N CYS A 881 -28.17 -42.67 2.52
CA CYS A 881 -29.34 -41.86 2.20
C CYS A 881 -30.62 -42.70 2.09
N GLN A 882 -30.53 -43.93 1.58
CA GLN A 882 -31.66 -44.85 1.57
C GLN A 882 -32.11 -45.21 2.98
N LEU A 883 -31.17 -45.52 3.89
CA LEU A 883 -31.49 -45.80 5.28
C LEU A 883 -32.10 -44.59 5.98
N ALA A 884 -31.47 -43.41 5.85
CA ALA A 884 -31.99 -42.17 6.43
C ALA A 884 -33.39 -41.82 5.90
N GLY A 885 -33.58 -41.87 4.58
CA GLY A 885 -34.84 -41.53 3.94
C GLY A 885 -35.98 -42.53 4.20
N GLN A 886 -35.68 -43.76 4.59
CA GLN A 886 -36.68 -44.75 5.01
C GLN A 886 -37.18 -44.49 6.43
N GLN A 887 -36.30 -44.03 7.33
CA GLN A 887 -36.61 -43.90 8.76
C GLN A 887 -37.06 -42.49 9.17
N TYR A 888 -36.63 -41.45 8.46
CA TYR A 888 -36.89 -40.06 8.85
C TYR A 888 -37.48 -39.23 7.71
N ALA A 889 -38.43 -38.36 8.04
CA ALA A 889 -39.09 -37.49 7.08
C ALA A 889 -38.30 -36.21 6.76
N GLY A 890 -37.30 -35.85 7.57
CA GLY A 890 -36.52 -34.61 7.41
C GLY A 890 -35.36 -34.46 8.41
N TRP A 891 -34.61 -33.37 8.25
CA TRP A 891 -33.45 -33.04 9.09
C TRP A 891 -33.78 -32.96 10.59
N VAL A 892 -34.99 -32.50 10.95
CA VAL A 892 -35.41 -32.36 12.35
C VAL A 892 -35.54 -33.73 13.03
N GLU A 893 -36.24 -34.69 12.40
CA GLU A 893 -36.39 -36.05 12.95
C GLU A 893 -35.06 -36.79 12.97
N TYR A 894 -34.23 -36.60 11.94
CA TYR A 894 -32.88 -37.15 11.90
C TYR A 894 -32.00 -36.61 13.03
N ALA A 895 -32.04 -35.30 13.26
CA ALA A 895 -31.31 -34.63 14.34
C ALA A 895 -31.76 -35.11 15.73
N GLU A 896 -33.08 -35.27 15.92
CA GLU A 896 -33.67 -35.76 17.15
C GLU A 896 -33.16 -37.16 17.50
N ALA A 897 -33.22 -38.08 16.54
CA ALA A 897 -32.73 -39.44 16.68
C ALA A 897 -31.21 -39.51 16.84
N LEU A 898 -30.46 -38.68 16.11
CA LEU A 898 -29.00 -38.64 16.20
C LEU A 898 -28.52 -38.14 17.57
N LEU A 899 -29.17 -37.12 18.12
CA LEU A 899 -28.86 -36.61 19.47
C LEU A 899 -29.11 -37.68 20.54
N ALA A 900 -30.25 -38.39 20.43
CA ALA A 900 -30.59 -39.50 21.31
C ALA A 900 -29.59 -40.67 21.19
N GLY A 901 -29.19 -41.02 19.96
CA GLY A 901 -28.22 -42.07 19.68
C GLY A 901 -26.82 -41.73 20.20
N PHE A 902 -26.32 -40.51 19.95
CA PHE A 902 -25.05 -40.04 20.49
C PHE A 902 -25.03 -40.13 22.02
N TYR A 903 -26.08 -39.64 22.68
CA TYR A 903 -26.19 -39.70 24.13
C TYR A 903 -26.17 -41.13 24.67
N PHE A 904 -26.77 -42.09 23.95
CA PHE A 904 -26.83 -43.48 24.39
C PHE A 904 -25.53 -44.26 24.15
N PHE A 905 -24.87 -44.04 23.01
CA PHE A 905 -23.72 -44.86 22.58
C PHE A 905 -22.35 -44.28 22.94
N ALA A 906 -22.21 -42.96 23.16
CA ALA A 906 -20.93 -42.34 23.48
C ALA A 906 -20.30 -42.89 24.77
N SER A 907 -18.98 -43.11 24.71
CA SER A 907 -18.26 -44.13 25.50
C SER A 907 -17.82 -43.70 26.91
N ASP A 908 -17.92 -42.42 27.28
CA ASP A 908 -17.39 -41.92 28.55
C ASP A 908 -18.49 -41.43 29.52
N PRO A 909 -18.75 -42.16 30.63
CA PRO A 909 -19.67 -41.74 31.67
C PRO A 909 -19.27 -40.45 32.40
N ASP A 910 -17.97 -40.16 32.52
CA ASP A 910 -17.45 -39.09 33.36
C ASP A 910 -17.48 -37.73 32.61
N GLU A 911 -17.34 -37.73 31.28
CA GLU A 911 -17.40 -36.52 30.42
C GLU A 911 -18.75 -36.31 29.71
N HIS A 912 -19.71 -37.21 29.96
CA HIS A 912 -20.93 -37.38 29.18
C HIS A 912 -21.76 -36.09 28.98
N HIS A 913 -21.89 -35.27 30.03
CA HIS A 913 -22.66 -34.01 29.96
C HIS A 913 -21.99 -32.94 29.11
N GLN A 914 -20.66 -32.80 29.19
CA GLN A 914 -19.94 -31.81 28.39
C GLN A 914 -19.98 -32.21 26.91
N GLN A 915 -19.75 -33.49 26.61
CA GLN A 915 -19.83 -34.02 25.26
C GLN A 915 -21.23 -33.85 24.65
N LEU A 916 -22.29 -34.13 25.43
CA LEU A 916 -23.67 -33.89 24.99
C LEU A 916 -23.94 -32.41 24.72
N GLU A 917 -23.46 -31.51 25.58
CA GLU A 917 -23.65 -30.08 25.39
C GLU A 917 -22.98 -29.60 24.09
N HIS A 918 -21.73 -29.99 23.86
CA HIS A 918 -21.02 -29.68 22.62
C HIS A 918 -21.74 -30.24 21.39
N PHE A 919 -22.18 -31.50 21.44
CA PHE A 919 -22.90 -32.14 20.33
C PHE A 919 -24.27 -31.48 20.07
N SER A 920 -25.00 -31.14 21.14
CA SER A 920 -26.28 -30.41 21.06
C SER A 920 -26.11 -29.04 20.40
N ARG A 921 -25.04 -28.31 20.76
CA ARG A 921 -24.70 -27.02 20.13
C ARG A 921 -24.41 -27.19 18.64
N ARG A 922 -23.66 -28.23 18.24
CA ARG A 922 -23.38 -28.51 16.83
C ARG A 922 -24.64 -28.81 16.02
N ILE A 923 -25.54 -29.66 16.54
CA ILE A 923 -26.83 -29.92 15.89
C ILE A 923 -27.67 -28.64 15.80
N LEU A 924 -27.71 -27.86 16.88
CA LEU A 924 -28.44 -26.60 16.91
C LEU A 924 -27.93 -25.65 15.82
N THR A 925 -26.60 -25.44 15.75
CA THR A 925 -25.93 -24.63 14.72
C THR A 925 -26.33 -25.03 13.30
N LEU A 926 -26.32 -26.33 12.99
CA LEU A 926 -26.69 -26.86 11.68
C LEU A 926 -28.15 -26.56 11.32
N LEU A 927 -29.06 -26.67 12.29
CA LEU A 927 -30.50 -26.47 12.09
C LEU A 927 -30.93 -25.01 12.04
N ILE A 928 -30.24 -24.10 12.76
CA ILE A 928 -30.64 -22.69 12.86
C ILE A 928 -29.80 -21.73 12.04
N GLY A 929 -28.67 -22.18 11.51
CA GLY A 929 -27.81 -21.35 10.68
C GLY A 929 -26.89 -20.40 11.45
N LEU A 930 -26.40 -20.80 12.63
CA LEU A 930 -25.54 -19.95 13.46
C LEU A 930 -24.31 -20.67 14.02
N PRO A 931 -23.10 -20.18 13.77
CA PRO A 931 -22.78 -19.05 12.87
C PRO A 931 -23.14 -19.37 11.40
N PRO A 932 -23.38 -18.36 10.54
CA PRO A 932 -23.91 -18.57 9.18
C PRO A 932 -23.14 -19.60 8.35
N LEU A 933 -21.82 -19.69 8.46
CA LEU A 933 -20.99 -20.63 7.69
C LEU A 933 -21.08 -22.09 8.14
N TYR A 934 -21.83 -22.39 9.20
CA TYR A 934 -21.98 -23.74 9.75
C TYR A 934 -23.41 -24.25 9.64
N GLY A 935 -24.32 -23.47 9.05
CA GLY A 935 -25.76 -23.69 9.00
C GLY A 935 -26.28 -24.70 7.99
N VAL A 936 -25.46 -25.63 7.52
CA VAL A 936 -25.68 -26.28 6.22
C VAL A 936 -27.01 -27.05 6.11
N TRP A 937 -27.53 -27.65 7.19
CA TRP A 937 -28.82 -28.36 7.16
C TRP A 937 -30.04 -27.44 6.96
N LEU A 938 -29.92 -26.16 7.29
CA LEU A 938 -31.01 -25.20 7.14
C LEU A 938 -31.36 -24.94 5.67
N THR A 939 -30.38 -25.02 4.77
CA THR A 939 -30.58 -24.70 3.34
C THR A 939 -30.52 -25.93 2.42
N LEU A 940 -29.96 -27.04 2.89
CA LEU A 940 -29.90 -28.27 2.10
C LEU A 940 -31.24 -29.02 2.08
N PRO A 941 -31.62 -29.62 0.94
CA PRO A 941 -32.77 -30.50 0.88
C PRO A 941 -32.54 -31.78 1.72
N TRP A 942 -33.62 -32.35 2.24
CA TRP A 942 -33.56 -33.65 2.90
C TRP A 942 -33.27 -34.78 1.90
N VAL A 943 -32.34 -35.67 2.23
CA VAL A 943 -31.87 -36.78 1.37
C VAL A 943 -32.96 -37.81 1.02
N GLY A 944 -34.03 -37.91 1.82
CA GLY A 944 -35.14 -38.84 1.60
C GLY A 944 -36.14 -38.42 0.51
N HIS A 945 -36.08 -37.18 0.02
CA HIS A 945 -36.90 -36.74 -1.10
C HIS A 945 -36.22 -37.16 -2.41
N GLN A 946 -36.92 -37.90 -3.27
CA GLN A 946 -36.42 -38.16 -4.64
C GLN A 946 -36.09 -36.83 -5.32
N ALA A 947 -34.91 -36.79 -5.94
CA ALA A 947 -34.38 -35.61 -6.62
C ALA A 947 -35.47 -34.88 -7.42
N PHE A 948 -35.70 -33.61 -7.07
CA PHE A 948 -36.33 -32.71 -8.03
C PHE A 948 -35.46 -32.70 -9.29
N PRO A 949 -36.04 -32.76 -10.50
CA PRO A 949 -35.26 -32.46 -11.70
C PRO A 949 -34.62 -31.09 -11.48
N SER A 950 -33.31 -31.04 -11.72
CA SER A 950 -32.42 -29.89 -11.71
C SER A 950 -33.16 -28.56 -11.70
N ALA A 951 -32.94 -27.73 -10.67
CA ALA A 951 -33.50 -26.40 -10.57
C ALA A 951 -33.01 -25.49 -11.71
N SER A 952 -33.60 -25.65 -12.88
CA SER A 952 -33.62 -24.67 -13.98
C SER A 952 -34.65 -23.57 -13.71
N ILE A 953 -35.06 -23.35 -12.45
CA ILE A 953 -36.05 -22.35 -12.05
C ILE A 953 -35.57 -21.59 -10.81
N LEU A 954 -34.38 -20.99 -10.87
CA LEU A 954 -34.06 -19.77 -10.12
C LEU A 954 -33.17 -18.78 -10.90
N HIS A 955 -32.84 -19.05 -12.18
CA HIS A 955 -32.38 -18.02 -13.11
C HIS A 955 -33.57 -17.33 -13.78
N THR A 956 -34.38 -16.62 -13.01
CA THR A 956 -35.15 -15.50 -13.56
C THR A 956 -34.46 -14.23 -13.10
N SER A 957 -33.77 -13.56 -14.03
CA SER A 957 -33.30 -12.19 -13.85
C SER A 957 -34.44 -11.32 -13.26
N PRO A 958 -34.14 -10.33 -12.40
CA PRO A 958 -35.15 -9.42 -11.83
C PRO A 958 -35.94 -8.60 -12.89
N SER A 959 -35.56 -8.67 -14.16
CA SER A 959 -36.05 -7.82 -15.25
C SER A 959 -37.29 -8.33 -16.00
N ARG A 960 -38.02 -9.35 -15.51
CA ARG A 960 -39.24 -9.86 -16.18
C ARG A 960 -40.53 -9.96 -15.34
N LEU A 961 -40.60 -9.33 -14.17
CA LEU A 961 -41.83 -9.24 -13.37
C LEU A 961 -42.57 -7.88 -13.50
N LEU A 962 -42.25 -7.11 -14.53
CA LEU A 962 -43.03 -5.93 -14.95
C LEU A 962 -43.46 -6.10 -16.40
N HIS A 963 -44.46 -6.96 -16.64
CA HIS A 963 -45.43 -6.84 -17.73
C HIS A 963 -46.65 -7.72 -17.51
#